data_AF-A0AA42XXP9-F1
#
_entry.id   AF-A0AA42XXP9-F1
#
_cell.length_a   1.000
_cell.length_b   1.000
_cell.length_c   1.000
_cell.angle_alpha   90.00
_cell.angle_beta   90.00
_cell.angle_gamma   90.00
#
_symmetry.space_group_name_H-M   'P 1'
#
loop_
_entity.id
_entity.type
_entity.pdbx_description
1 polymer ?
#
loop_
_entity_poly.entity_id
_entity_poly.type
_entity_poly.pdbx_seq_one_letter_code
_entity_poly.pdbx_strand_id
1 'polypeptide(L)'
;MRVTLVAWAIWIGVASIGGCGSEARTPMADGVFGPLGTPFPSASAEELATFERGRAVALRRFTPTNGLGPEFNLTFCAGCHEKPVLGGSASHYRDFLLVGDELVQDVVVPRGKNGVQRQFSLETGRAPSDALTDVSATRNPIPFFGAGLLAELPGSEILSRADPDDEDGDGVSGRANYDGIAVGRFGRKAQTARIEIFVRGPLFNHMGITSEPLSSTERESLPGVGPIEAAMPTSEVQGVGAVVAAQSVIVDEPTIDFDGVPDPEISSDDLFDLVSFTLLLAAPEPDEPTEQTKRGEQSFEDVGCAKCHTPSLAGPRGRIPLYSDLLLHDMGAELADDMPMGEATGAEFRTQPLWGIATVAPYLHDGRAATLDEAIRWHGGEAQPMSDAYGRLEDGQRTDLIAFLESLGGRAQRTDGLLPPGVPPPQPGEIGAPIPGLDEGELAAFERGRALFDRDFSYSEGVGPTFNGDACRSCHFDPVIGGAGPAGVDAMRQGVFIGDVFAAPIGGTGLPRHGVTAVRPESDPEANFFEPRQTPSTLGLGLLEHIRRETIESLADPDDLNQDGIAGRAHLLGDGRLGRFGWKANVPSIREFVRDALTNELGMTVPAEPGFTFGGAEDEDEVIDPELDADTIDDIATFIASLAPPPRTRTDIELEDVGELVFEAAACGSCHVPSLETADGVEVRAYTDLLLHDVAAADALGIEEGAAGVRDFRTPPLWGLRSTAPYMHDGRASTIEEAIAAHEGEADESRMAVEALDRDQRAALLAFLRSL
;
A
#
# COMPACT_ATOMS: atom_id res chain seq x y z
N MET A 1 38.34 -54.54 1.69
CA MET A 1 37.05 -55.24 1.51
C MET A 1 35.94 -54.29 1.90
N ARG A 2 35.35 -53.62 0.92
CA ARG A 2 34.12 -52.83 1.04
C ARG A 2 33.17 -53.40 -0.01
N VAL A 3 32.01 -53.85 0.41
CA VAL A 3 30.98 -54.44 -0.45
C VAL A 3 29.90 -53.40 -0.66
N THR A 4 29.75 -53.01 -1.92
CA THR A 4 28.64 -52.24 -2.49
C THR A 4 27.46 -53.18 -2.70
N LEU A 5 26.25 -52.79 -2.33
CA LEU A 5 25.02 -53.47 -2.75
C LEU A 5 23.99 -52.43 -3.21
N VAL A 6 23.68 -52.54 -4.50
CA VAL A 6 22.59 -51.90 -5.23
C VAL A 6 21.31 -52.68 -4.94
N ALA A 7 20.19 -52.00 -4.71
CA ALA A 7 18.86 -52.62 -4.70
C ALA A 7 17.85 -51.72 -5.41
N TRP A 8 17.05 -52.37 -6.25
CA TRP A 8 16.06 -51.83 -7.17
C TRP A 8 14.73 -51.54 -6.47
N ALA A 9 13.96 -50.57 -6.96
CA ALA A 9 12.53 -50.44 -6.67
C ALA A 9 11.74 -50.47 -7.99
N ILE A 10 10.77 -51.39 -8.03
CA ILE A 10 9.92 -51.74 -9.17
C ILE A 10 8.63 -50.90 -9.08
N TRP A 11 8.30 -50.18 -10.16
CA TRP A 11 6.98 -49.60 -10.38
C TRP A 11 6.09 -50.59 -11.13
N ILE A 12 4.89 -50.86 -10.61
CA ILE A 12 3.82 -51.54 -11.34
C ILE A 12 2.70 -50.52 -11.54
N GLY A 13 2.47 -50.16 -12.81
CA GLY A 13 1.35 -49.33 -13.23
C GLY A 13 0.04 -50.09 -13.29
N VAL A 14 -1.05 -49.35 -13.12
CA VAL A 14 -2.37 -49.72 -13.61
C VAL A 14 -2.83 -48.59 -14.53
N ALA A 15 -3.14 -48.97 -15.77
CA ALA A 15 -3.53 -48.08 -16.85
C ALA A 15 -5.01 -47.73 -16.77
N SER A 16 -5.32 -46.44 -16.90
CA SER A 16 -6.61 -45.92 -17.37
C SER A 16 -6.38 -45.37 -18.78
N ILE A 17 -7.16 -45.85 -19.74
CA ILE A 17 -7.02 -45.57 -21.18
C ILE A 17 -8.04 -44.49 -21.58
N GLY A 18 -7.58 -43.41 -22.22
CA GLY A 18 -8.44 -42.62 -23.12
C GLY A 18 -8.06 -41.15 -23.32
N GLY A 19 -7.04 -40.86 -24.13
CA GLY A 19 -6.72 -39.51 -24.65
C GLY A 19 -5.22 -39.28 -24.80
N CYS A 20 -4.71 -39.27 -26.04
CA CYS A 20 -3.28 -39.29 -26.35
C CYS A 20 -2.92 -38.12 -27.27
N GLY A 21 -1.90 -37.32 -26.90
CA GLY A 21 -1.31 -36.33 -27.81
C GLY A 21 -0.25 -35.44 -27.15
N SER A 22 1.03 -35.82 -27.23
CA SER A 22 2.25 -35.01 -26.99
C SER A 22 2.54 -34.33 -25.63
N GLU A 23 1.60 -34.11 -24.72
CA GLU A 23 1.88 -33.28 -23.52
C GLU A 23 2.82 -33.93 -22.48
N ALA A 24 2.93 -35.26 -22.45
CA ALA A 24 3.62 -36.00 -21.38
C ALA A 24 5.16 -36.10 -21.51
N ARG A 25 5.83 -35.24 -22.30
CA ARG A 25 7.30 -35.37 -22.57
C ARG A 25 8.16 -34.17 -22.21
N THR A 26 7.60 -32.99 -22.01
CA THR A 26 8.39 -31.81 -21.66
C THR A 26 8.55 -31.76 -20.14
N PRO A 27 9.79 -31.71 -19.60
CA PRO A 27 10.00 -31.59 -18.16
C PRO A 27 9.44 -30.25 -17.65
N MET A 28 9.16 -30.20 -16.35
CA MET A 28 8.88 -28.93 -15.67
C MET A 28 10.07 -27.99 -15.81
N ALA A 29 9.81 -26.69 -15.87
CA ALA A 29 10.87 -25.69 -15.91
C ALA A 29 11.72 -25.79 -14.62
N ASP A 30 13.02 -26.07 -14.80
CA ASP A 30 13.96 -26.19 -13.69
C ASP A 30 14.52 -24.81 -13.30
N GLY A 31 14.72 -24.59 -12.00
CA GLY A 31 15.41 -23.40 -11.49
C GLY A 31 14.61 -22.09 -11.55
N VAL A 32 13.28 -22.17 -11.68
CA VAL A 32 12.38 -21.00 -11.74
C VAL A 32 11.60 -20.75 -10.45
N PHE A 33 11.59 -21.71 -9.52
CA PHE A 33 10.92 -21.63 -8.23
C PHE A 33 11.85 -21.18 -7.13
N GLY A 34 11.38 -20.33 -6.22
CA GLY A 34 12.13 -19.92 -5.04
C GLY A 34 11.24 -19.31 -3.96
N PRO A 35 11.81 -18.93 -2.81
CA PRO A 35 11.10 -18.14 -1.81
C PRO A 35 10.55 -16.85 -2.42
N LEU A 36 9.39 -16.39 -1.95
CA LEU A 36 8.78 -15.14 -2.44
C LEU A 36 9.77 -13.98 -2.32
N GLY A 37 9.77 -13.09 -3.31
CA GLY A 37 10.64 -11.90 -3.38
C GLY A 37 12.10 -12.17 -3.74
N THR A 38 12.47 -13.43 -4.00
CA THR A 38 13.81 -13.80 -4.47
C THR A 38 13.87 -13.90 -6.00
N PRO A 39 15.04 -13.69 -6.63
CA PRO A 39 15.20 -13.90 -8.06
C PRO A 39 15.18 -15.40 -8.40
N PHE A 40 14.98 -15.75 -9.69
CA PHE A 40 15.12 -17.12 -10.17
C PHE A 40 16.45 -17.75 -9.70
N PRO A 41 16.44 -18.96 -9.13
CA PRO A 41 17.70 -19.67 -8.81
C PRO A 41 18.63 -19.87 -10.00
N SER A 42 18.08 -19.90 -11.22
CA SER A 42 18.86 -20.00 -12.45
C SER A 42 19.49 -18.68 -12.93
N ALA A 43 19.23 -17.55 -12.26
CA ALA A 43 19.75 -16.26 -12.66
C ALA A 43 21.29 -16.23 -12.63
N SER A 44 21.88 -15.71 -13.70
CA SER A 44 23.32 -15.45 -13.80
C SER A 44 23.77 -14.36 -12.82
N ALA A 45 25.08 -14.26 -12.60
CA ALA A 45 25.63 -13.22 -11.72
C ALA A 45 25.30 -11.78 -12.19
N GLU A 46 25.18 -11.58 -13.51
CA GLU A 46 24.80 -10.29 -14.11
C GLU A 46 23.32 -9.99 -13.90
N GLU A 47 22.45 -10.99 -14.09
CA GLU A 47 21.01 -10.88 -13.80
C GLU A 47 20.77 -10.61 -12.31
N LEU A 48 21.48 -11.28 -11.39
CA LEU A 48 21.38 -11.01 -9.96
C LEU A 48 21.81 -9.57 -9.61
N ALA A 49 22.88 -9.06 -10.21
CA ALA A 49 23.29 -7.68 -10.00
C ALA A 49 22.25 -6.69 -10.54
N THR A 50 21.60 -7.01 -11.65
CA THR A 50 20.52 -6.21 -12.26
C THR A 50 19.26 -6.25 -11.41
N PHE A 51 18.89 -7.42 -10.88
CA PHE A 51 17.79 -7.60 -9.94
C PHE A 51 17.94 -6.71 -8.70
N GLU A 52 19.13 -6.68 -8.09
CA GLU A 52 19.36 -5.84 -6.90
C GLU A 52 19.30 -4.34 -7.20
N ARG A 53 19.76 -3.89 -8.38
CA ARG A 53 19.58 -2.49 -8.80
C ARG A 53 18.11 -2.17 -9.04
N GLY A 54 17.37 -3.04 -9.72
CA GLY A 54 15.94 -2.86 -9.96
C GLY A 54 15.11 -2.88 -8.67
N ARG A 55 15.49 -3.73 -7.71
CA ARG A 55 14.95 -3.72 -6.35
C ARG A 55 15.16 -2.38 -5.66
N ALA A 56 16.34 -1.77 -5.79
CA ALA A 56 16.61 -0.45 -5.24
C ALA A 56 15.74 0.63 -5.89
N VAL A 57 15.49 0.55 -7.21
CA VAL A 57 14.54 1.43 -7.90
C VAL A 57 13.11 1.24 -7.39
N ALA A 58 12.66 0.00 -7.20
CA ALA A 58 11.31 -0.30 -6.69
C ALA A 58 11.06 0.24 -5.27
N LEU A 59 12.12 0.36 -4.45
CA LEU A 59 12.09 0.89 -3.08
C LEU A 59 12.33 2.42 -3.01
N ARG A 60 12.66 3.07 -4.13
CA ARG A 60 12.97 4.51 -4.17
C ARG A 60 11.69 5.33 -3.97
N ARG A 61 11.68 6.14 -2.90
CA ARG A 61 10.66 7.17 -2.65
C ARG A 61 10.91 8.38 -3.53
N PHE A 62 9.90 8.72 -4.32
CA PHE A 62 9.85 9.95 -5.09
C PHE A 62 9.24 11.07 -4.24
N THR A 63 9.71 12.29 -4.49
CA THR A 63 9.34 13.53 -3.84
C THR A 63 9.03 14.56 -4.93
N PRO A 64 8.34 15.67 -4.63
CA PRO A 64 8.07 16.70 -5.64
C PRO A 64 9.35 17.21 -6.33
N THR A 65 10.46 17.26 -5.59
CA THR A 65 11.77 17.68 -6.10
C THR A 65 12.43 16.70 -7.07
N ASN A 66 11.92 15.47 -7.19
CA ASN A 66 12.46 14.45 -8.09
C ASN A 66 11.40 13.84 -9.04
N GLY A 67 10.25 14.50 -9.21
CA GLY A 67 9.25 14.15 -10.23
C GLY A 67 7.89 13.69 -9.72
N LEU A 68 7.70 13.58 -8.40
CA LEU A 68 6.42 13.11 -7.88
C LEU A 68 5.32 14.16 -8.15
N GLY A 69 4.25 13.74 -8.81
CA GLY A 69 2.99 14.48 -8.87
C GLY A 69 2.75 15.20 -10.21
N PRO A 70 2.08 16.37 -10.21
CA PRO A 70 1.53 17.11 -9.06
C PRO A 70 0.36 16.39 -8.36
N GLU A 71 -0.17 15.33 -8.98
CA GLU A 71 -1.17 14.44 -8.40
C GLU A 71 -0.66 13.00 -8.46
N PHE A 72 -0.94 12.20 -7.42
CA PHE A 72 -0.42 10.85 -7.28
C PHE A 72 -1.31 10.00 -6.36
N ASN A 73 -1.05 8.69 -6.32
CA ASN A 73 -1.64 7.72 -5.40
C ASN A 73 -0.60 7.19 -4.40
N LEU A 74 0.68 7.19 -4.78
CA LEU A 74 1.78 6.54 -4.09
C LEU A 74 3.07 7.32 -4.36
N THR A 75 4.10 7.09 -3.55
CA THR A 75 5.43 7.70 -3.74
C THR A 75 6.50 6.72 -4.18
N PHE A 76 6.21 5.42 -4.24
CA PHE A 76 7.16 4.38 -4.65
C PHE A 76 6.43 3.10 -5.06
N CYS A 77 7.08 2.25 -5.88
CA CYS A 77 6.47 1.03 -6.41
C CYS A 77 6.15 0.01 -5.31
N ALA A 78 7.05 -0.15 -4.34
CA ALA A 78 6.86 -1.14 -3.28
C ALA A 78 5.61 -0.89 -2.43
N GLY A 79 5.08 0.34 -2.37
CA GLY A 79 3.89 0.65 -1.57
C GLY A 79 2.62 -0.08 -2.01
N CYS A 80 2.51 -0.47 -3.29
CA CYS A 80 1.41 -1.33 -3.78
C CYS A 80 1.80 -2.80 -3.96
N HIS A 81 3.08 -3.12 -3.82
CA HIS A 81 3.62 -4.46 -4.09
C HIS A 81 4.43 -4.98 -2.91
N GLU A 82 3.88 -4.80 -1.71
CA GLU A 82 4.57 -4.99 -0.42
C GLU A 82 4.28 -6.34 0.24
N LYS A 83 3.15 -7.00 -0.08
CA LYS A 83 2.64 -8.15 0.68
C LYS A 83 2.73 -9.48 -0.08
N PRO A 84 3.26 -10.57 0.53
CA PRO A 84 3.85 -10.62 1.88
C PRO A 84 5.30 -10.12 1.91
N VAL A 85 5.87 -9.90 0.72
CA VAL A 85 7.20 -9.33 0.50
C VAL A 85 7.17 -8.53 -0.81
N LEU A 86 8.22 -7.75 -1.05
CA LEU A 86 8.36 -6.95 -2.27
C LEU A 86 8.13 -7.79 -3.54
N GLY A 87 7.30 -7.25 -4.44
CA GLY A 87 6.85 -7.92 -5.66
C GLY A 87 5.51 -8.65 -5.51
N GLY A 88 4.91 -8.61 -4.32
CA GLY A 88 3.61 -9.19 -4.07
C GLY A 88 2.43 -8.26 -4.38
N SER A 89 1.30 -8.52 -3.74
CA SER A 89 0.08 -7.70 -3.80
C SER A 89 0.09 -6.67 -2.64
N ALA A 90 -1.07 -6.11 -2.31
CA ALA A 90 -1.28 -5.25 -1.15
C ALA A 90 -2.70 -5.42 -0.59
N SER A 91 -2.92 -4.87 0.60
CA SER A 91 -4.24 -4.85 1.24
C SER A 91 -5.10 -3.67 0.73
N HIS A 92 -6.32 -3.54 1.25
CA HIS A 92 -7.38 -2.67 0.73
C HIS A 92 -7.02 -1.19 0.70
N TYR A 93 -6.19 -0.70 1.63
CA TYR A 93 -5.76 0.71 1.63
C TYR A 93 -4.89 1.09 0.42
N ARG A 94 -4.46 0.11 -0.38
CA ARG A 94 -3.73 0.28 -1.64
C ARG A 94 -4.57 -0.05 -2.87
N ASP A 95 -5.83 -0.39 -2.67
CA ASP A 95 -6.77 -0.47 -3.77
C ASP A 95 -6.87 0.90 -4.44
N PHE A 96 -7.02 0.89 -5.76
CA PHE A 96 -7.14 2.09 -6.55
C PHE A 96 -8.38 2.02 -7.42
N LEU A 97 -8.88 3.20 -7.77
CA LEU A 97 -10.07 3.33 -8.59
C LEU A 97 -9.69 3.58 -10.03
N LEU A 98 -10.34 2.81 -10.89
CA LEU A 98 -10.42 3.11 -12.30
C LEU A 98 -11.73 3.83 -12.58
N VAL A 99 -11.71 4.79 -13.50
CA VAL A 99 -12.79 5.75 -13.72
C VAL A 99 -12.99 6.05 -15.20
N GLY A 100 -14.24 6.20 -15.60
CA GLY A 100 -14.64 6.42 -16.98
C GLY A 100 -16.00 7.11 -17.13
N ASP A 101 -16.31 7.49 -18.37
CA ASP A 101 -17.61 8.03 -18.81
C ASP A 101 -18.19 7.11 -19.89
N GLU A 102 -19.35 6.51 -19.64
CA GLU A 102 -20.04 5.64 -20.57
C GLU A 102 -20.85 6.44 -21.61
N LEU A 103 -20.33 6.54 -22.83
CA LEU A 103 -20.99 7.30 -23.90
C LEU A 103 -22.18 6.56 -24.51
N VAL A 104 -22.01 5.25 -24.69
CA VAL A 104 -23.00 4.27 -25.12
C VAL A 104 -22.65 2.95 -24.45
N GLN A 105 -23.63 2.05 -24.36
CA GLN A 105 -23.45 0.75 -23.72
C GLN A 105 -22.13 0.07 -24.11
N ASP A 106 -21.33 -0.31 -23.11
CA ASP A 106 -20.05 -1.01 -23.25
C ASP A 106 -18.92 -0.18 -23.91
N VAL A 107 -19.10 1.13 -24.07
CA VAL A 107 -18.08 2.06 -24.59
C VAL A 107 -17.78 3.13 -23.54
N VAL A 108 -16.79 2.81 -22.71
CA VAL A 108 -16.30 3.68 -21.65
C VAL A 108 -15.12 4.51 -22.15
N VAL A 109 -15.14 5.82 -21.90
CA VAL A 109 -13.99 6.70 -22.16
C VAL A 109 -13.25 6.94 -20.84
N PRO A 110 -11.93 6.71 -20.77
CA PRO A 110 -11.13 6.92 -19.57
C PRO A 110 -11.22 8.33 -19.05
N ARG A 111 -11.40 8.42 -17.73
CA ARG A 111 -11.30 9.66 -16.97
C ARG A 111 -10.07 9.60 -16.06
N GLY A 112 -9.81 10.67 -15.33
CA GLY A 112 -8.58 10.80 -14.53
C GLY A 112 -7.32 10.70 -15.42
N LYS A 113 -6.25 10.10 -14.89
CA LYS A 113 -4.99 9.91 -15.60
C LYS A 113 -4.96 8.53 -16.25
N ASN A 114 -5.26 8.45 -17.55
CA ASN A 114 -5.36 7.20 -18.30
C ASN A 114 -6.27 6.16 -17.61
N GLY A 115 -7.44 6.61 -17.16
CA GLY A 115 -8.43 5.76 -16.50
C GLY A 115 -8.20 5.58 -15.00
N VAL A 116 -7.13 6.14 -14.42
CA VAL A 116 -6.83 6.03 -12.99
C VAL A 116 -7.26 7.30 -12.26
N GLN A 117 -8.05 7.16 -11.19
CA GLN A 117 -8.33 8.26 -10.26
C GLN A 117 -7.10 8.47 -9.37
N ARG A 118 -6.55 9.68 -9.40
CA ARG A 118 -5.50 10.10 -8.48
C ARG A 118 -6.13 10.53 -7.15
N GLN A 119 -5.51 10.19 -6.03
CA GLN A 119 -6.08 10.40 -4.70
C GLN A 119 -5.56 11.71 -4.09
N PHE A 120 -4.29 12.01 -4.29
CA PHE A 120 -3.60 13.16 -3.69
C PHE A 120 -3.26 14.22 -4.73
N SER A 121 -3.23 15.46 -4.27
CA SER A 121 -2.76 16.63 -5.03
C SER A 121 -1.81 17.43 -4.15
N LEU A 122 -0.64 17.80 -4.67
CA LEU A 122 0.28 18.68 -3.98
C LEU A 122 -0.26 20.12 -3.86
N GLU A 123 -1.23 20.50 -4.69
CA GLU A 123 -1.81 21.85 -4.70
C GLU A 123 -3.04 21.96 -3.79
N THR A 124 -3.92 20.96 -3.84
CA THR A 124 -5.24 21.01 -3.18
C THR A 124 -5.40 19.98 -2.06
N GLY A 125 -4.36 19.16 -1.79
CA GLY A 125 -4.40 18.01 -0.89
C GLY A 125 -5.11 16.80 -1.50
N ARG A 126 -6.27 17.01 -2.13
CA ARG A 126 -7.09 15.95 -2.74
C ARG A 126 -7.29 16.21 -4.24
N ALA A 127 -6.82 15.29 -5.08
CA ALA A 127 -7.05 15.40 -6.51
C ALA A 127 -8.57 15.33 -6.82
N PRO A 128 -9.11 16.20 -7.69
CA PRO A 128 -10.54 16.21 -8.01
C PRO A 128 -10.95 14.95 -8.78
N SER A 129 -12.23 14.59 -8.66
CA SER A 129 -12.85 13.60 -9.54
C SER A 129 -13.42 14.31 -10.77
N ASP A 130 -13.29 13.69 -11.95
CA ASP A 130 -13.83 14.24 -13.19
C ASP A 130 -15.37 14.22 -13.13
N ALA A 131 -16.00 15.36 -13.38
CA ALA A 131 -17.46 15.53 -13.24
C ALA A 131 -18.29 14.71 -14.25
N LEU A 132 -17.66 14.14 -15.28
CA LEU A 132 -18.30 13.23 -16.23
C LEU A 132 -18.11 11.76 -15.85
N THR A 133 -17.44 11.46 -14.73
CA THR A 133 -17.26 10.07 -14.29
C THR A 133 -18.61 9.48 -13.88
N ASP A 134 -19.04 8.43 -14.57
CA ASP A 134 -20.24 7.65 -14.25
C ASP A 134 -19.97 6.14 -14.16
N VAL A 135 -18.79 5.68 -14.57
CA VAL A 135 -18.27 4.33 -14.35
C VAL A 135 -17.07 4.37 -13.42
N SER A 136 -17.06 3.52 -12.40
CA SER A 136 -15.89 3.31 -11.56
C SER A 136 -15.76 1.87 -11.10
N ALA A 137 -14.50 1.43 -10.97
CA ALA A 137 -14.14 0.07 -10.61
C ALA A 137 -12.97 0.05 -9.63
N THR A 138 -13.08 -0.73 -8.57
CA THR A 138 -11.97 -1.00 -7.65
C THR A 138 -11.01 -2.02 -8.23
N ARG A 139 -9.72 -1.82 -7.97
CA ARG A 139 -8.66 -2.76 -8.31
C ARG A 139 -7.68 -2.93 -7.17
N ASN A 140 -7.41 -4.20 -6.88
CA ASN A 140 -6.34 -4.59 -6.01
C ASN A 140 -5.03 -4.86 -6.80
N PRO A 141 -3.86 -4.39 -6.34
CA PRO A 141 -2.56 -4.62 -6.98
C PRO A 141 -2.26 -6.09 -7.27
N ILE A 142 -1.64 -6.38 -8.42
CA ILE A 142 -1.35 -7.75 -8.87
C ILE A 142 0.08 -8.12 -8.43
N PRO A 143 0.32 -9.35 -7.91
CA PRO A 143 1.67 -9.83 -7.62
C PRO A 143 2.47 -10.11 -8.91
N PHE A 144 3.78 -9.90 -8.85
CA PHE A 144 4.73 -10.09 -9.96
C PHE A 144 5.55 -11.38 -9.87
N PHE A 145 5.30 -12.24 -8.87
CA PHE A 145 6.01 -13.51 -8.75
C PHE A 145 5.83 -14.37 -10.01
N GLY A 146 6.95 -14.74 -10.65
CA GLY A 146 6.96 -15.50 -11.89
C GLY A 146 6.53 -14.72 -13.14
N ALA A 147 6.43 -13.38 -13.09
CA ALA A 147 5.97 -12.59 -14.24
C ALA A 147 6.85 -12.77 -15.50
N GLY A 148 8.16 -13.01 -15.34
CA GLY A 148 9.04 -13.36 -16.46
C GLY A 148 8.68 -14.67 -17.17
N LEU A 149 8.13 -15.65 -16.43
CA LEU A 149 7.63 -16.89 -17.03
C LEU A 149 6.43 -16.63 -17.95
N LEU A 150 5.57 -15.68 -17.58
CA LEU A 150 4.45 -15.24 -18.42
C LEU A 150 4.96 -14.47 -19.65
N ALA A 151 5.97 -13.62 -19.46
CA ALA A 151 6.60 -12.86 -20.55
C ALA A 151 7.18 -13.77 -21.65
N GLU A 152 7.65 -14.96 -21.26
CA GLU A 152 8.30 -15.92 -22.16
C GLU A 152 7.37 -16.86 -22.91
N LEU A 153 6.10 -16.97 -22.49
CA LEU A 153 5.16 -17.89 -23.13
C LEU A 153 4.93 -17.51 -24.60
N PRO A 154 5.03 -18.46 -25.54
CA PRO A 154 4.64 -18.20 -26.92
C PRO A 154 3.16 -17.80 -26.98
N GLY A 155 2.81 -16.76 -27.76
CA GLY A 155 1.40 -16.41 -27.95
C GLY A 155 0.59 -17.56 -28.56
N SER A 156 1.24 -18.38 -29.39
CA SER A 156 0.66 -19.61 -29.94
C SER A 156 0.29 -20.66 -28.90
N GLU A 157 0.97 -20.73 -27.75
CA GLU A 157 0.59 -21.64 -26.66
C GLU A 157 -0.72 -21.19 -26.01
N ILE A 158 -0.86 -19.90 -25.72
CA ILE A 158 -2.10 -19.32 -25.16
C ILE A 158 -3.26 -19.54 -26.13
N LEU A 159 -3.06 -19.22 -27.42
CA LEU A 159 -4.09 -19.38 -28.44
C LEU A 159 -4.49 -20.84 -28.70
N SER A 160 -3.61 -21.80 -28.41
CA SER A 160 -3.94 -23.23 -28.55
C SER A 160 -5.01 -23.71 -27.58
N ARG A 161 -5.30 -22.91 -26.53
CA ARG A 161 -6.32 -23.16 -25.53
C ARG A 161 -7.61 -22.37 -25.76
N ALA A 162 -7.60 -21.41 -26.69
CA ALA A 162 -8.76 -20.59 -26.94
C ALA A 162 -9.88 -21.41 -27.60
N ASP A 163 -11.08 -21.30 -27.05
CA ASP A 163 -12.32 -21.88 -27.57
C ASP A 163 -13.45 -20.84 -27.50
N PRO A 164 -13.36 -19.74 -28.27
CA PRO A 164 -14.35 -18.64 -28.19
C PRO A 164 -15.77 -19.05 -28.58
N ASP A 165 -15.94 -20.19 -29.25
CA ASP A 165 -17.22 -20.67 -29.78
C ASP A 165 -17.77 -21.88 -28.99
N ASP A 166 -17.14 -22.29 -27.88
CA ASP A 166 -17.50 -23.47 -27.06
C ASP A 166 -17.69 -24.72 -27.96
N GLU A 167 -16.70 -25.02 -28.81
CA GLU A 167 -16.77 -26.10 -29.79
C GLU A 167 -16.92 -27.48 -29.13
N ASP A 168 -16.39 -27.65 -27.91
CA ASP A 168 -16.50 -28.89 -27.15
C ASP A 168 -17.79 -29.00 -26.30
N GLY A 169 -18.56 -27.91 -26.19
CA GLY A 169 -19.86 -27.83 -25.54
C GLY A 169 -19.80 -28.01 -24.03
N ASP A 170 -18.67 -27.65 -23.43
CA ASP A 170 -18.39 -27.80 -22.02
C ASP A 170 -18.83 -26.57 -21.19
N GLY A 171 -19.25 -25.51 -21.89
CA GLY A 171 -19.80 -24.26 -21.35
C GLY A 171 -18.75 -23.18 -21.04
N VAL A 172 -17.48 -23.39 -21.40
CA VAL A 172 -16.37 -22.45 -21.21
C VAL A 172 -15.93 -21.90 -22.56
N SER A 173 -15.88 -20.58 -22.70
CA SER A 173 -15.63 -19.90 -23.99
C SER A 173 -14.37 -19.05 -23.96
N GLY A 174 -13.28 -19.61 -23.40
CA GLY A 174 -12.03 -18.89 -23.19
C GLY A 174 -11.48 -18.28 -24.47
N ARG A 175 -11.19 -16.97 -24.45
CA ARG A 175 -10.59 -16.27 -25.62
C ARG A 175 -9.46 -15.33 -25.26
N ALA A 176 -8.58 -15.06 -26.23
CA ALA A 176 -7.48 -14.13 -26.04
C ALA A 176 -7.93 -12.66 -26.06
N ASN A 177 -7.22 -11.80 -25.33
CA ASN A 177 -7.21 -10.36 -25.58
C ASN A 177 -5.96 -9.98 -26.38
N TYR A 178 -5.97 -8.80 -26.98
CA TYR A 178 -4.90 -8.35 -27.87
C TYR A 178 -4.41 -6.93 -27.52
N ASP A 179 -3.10 -6.77 -27.57
CA ASP A 179 -2.40 -5.48 -27.53
C ASP A 179 -1.84 -5.22 -28.94
N GLY A 180 -2.60 -4.45 -29.72
CA GLY A 180 -2.37 -4.31 -31.15
C GLY A 180 -2.56 -5.64 -31.89
N ILE A 181 -1.47 -6.29 -32.27
CA ILE A 181 -1.48 -7.60 -32.97
C ILE A 181 -0.90 -8.73 -32.10
N ALA A 182 -0.48 -8.45 -30.87
CA ALA A 182 0.13 -9.41 -29.98
C ALA A 182 -0.88 -9.95 -28.96
N VAL A 183 -0.73 -11.21 -28.57
CA VAL A 183 -1.55 -11.82 -27.50
C VAL A 183 -1.21 -11.17 -26.16
N GLY A 184 -2.20 -10.53 -25.57
CA GLY A 184 -2.09 -9.89 -24.27
C GLY A 184 -2.04 -10.92 -23.13
N ARG A 185 -1.40 -10.55 -22.02
CA ARG A 185 -1.10 -11.49 -20.91
C ARG A 185 -0.90 -10.81 -19.55
N PHE A 186 -0.67 -9.50 -19.54
CA PHE A 186 -0.51 -8.71 -18.31
C PHE A 186 -1.77 -7.89 -18.04
N GLY A 187 -2.02 -7.61 -16.75
CA GLY A 187 -3.26 -7.00 -16.27
C GLY A 187 -4.38 -8.01 -15.98
N ARG A 188 -5.43 -7.53 -15.30
CA ARG A 188 -6.62 -8.33 -14.92
C ARG A 188 -7.44 -8.77 -16.13
N LYS A 189 -7.36 -8.03 -17.25
CA LYS A 189 -8.09 -8.31 -18.48
C LYS A 189 -7.13 -8.62 -19.64
N ALA A 190 -5.91 -9.04 -19.35
CA ALA A 190 -4.90 -9.39 -20.36
C ALA A 190 -4.63 -8.27 -21.39
N GLN A 191 -4.84 -7.01 -21.05
CA GLN A 191 -4.86 -5.91 -22.02
C GLN A 191 -3.48 -5.48 -22.55
N THR A 192 -2.40 -5.99 -21.94
CA THR A 192 -1.03 -5.62 -22.30
C THR A 192 -0.21 -6.87 -22.65
N ALA A 193 0.56 -6.82 -23.73
CA ALA A 193 1.42 -7.93 -24.15
C ALA A 193 2.87 -7.81 -23.61
N ARG A 194 3.35 -6.59 -23.32
CA ARG A 194 4.72 -6.33 -22.83
C ARG A 194 4.75 -5.91 -21.37
N ILE A 195 5.64 -6.54 -20.59
CA ILE A 195 5.85 -6.15 -19.19
C ILE A 195 6.39 -4.73 -19.05
N GLU A 196 7.25 -4.26 -19.98
CA GLU A 196 7.78 -2.88 -19.98
C GLU A 196 6.63 -1.86 -19.97
N ILE A 197 5.66 -2.02 -20.87
CA ILE A 197 4.50 -1.12 -20.96
C ILE A 197 3.67 -1.19 -19.68
N PHE A 198 3.49 -2.42 -19.16
CA PHE A 198 2.74 -2.65 -17.92
C PHE A 198 3.42 -2.03 -16.70
N VAL A 199 4.75 -1.88 -16.69
CA VAL A 199 5.50 -1.19 -15.62
C VAL A 199 5.50 0.33 -15.82
N ARG A 200 5.68 0.82 -17.06
CA ARG A 200 5.66 2.26 -17.37
C ARG A 200 4.29 2.91 -17.12
N GLY A 201 3.21 2.17 -17.33
CA GLY A 201 1.84 2.61 -17.06
C GLY A 201 1.64 3.15 -15.64
N PRO A 202 1.79 2.30 -14.60
CA PRO A 202 1.66 2.73 -13.21
C PRO A 202 2.65 3.80 -12.76
N LEU A 203 3.91 3.79 -13.25
CA LEU A 203 4.86 4.88 -12.98
C LEU A 203 4.24 6.25 -13.30
N PHE A 204 3.68 6.38 -14.50
CA PHE A 204 3.09 7.64 -14.94
C PHE A 204 1.70 7.90 -14.35
N ASN A 205 0.84 6.88 -14.35
CA ASN A 205 -0.58 7.03 -14.03
C ASN A 205 -0.83 7.19 -12.53
N HIS A 206 -0.02 6.53 -11.68
CA HIS A 206 -0.16 6.57 -10.23
C HIS A 206 0.81 7.53 -9.55
N MET A 207 1.99 7.79 -10.12
CA MET A 207 3.03 8.57 -9.44
C MET A 207 3.43 9.85 -10.18
N GLY A 208 3.04 10.01 -11.45
CA GLY A 208 3.49 11.11 -12.31
C GLY A 208 4.81 10.82 -13.02
N ILE A 209 5.61 9.87 -12.51
CA ILE A 209 6.98 9.61 -12.99
C ILE A 209 7.02 9.26 -14.48
N THR A 210 7.74 10.06 -15.23
CA THR A 210 7.91 9.97 -16.67
C THR A 210 9.13 9.14 -17.05
N SER A 211 9.01 8.44 -18.18
CA SER A 211 10.00 7.51 -18.72
C SER A 211 10.03 7.53 -20.26
N GLU A 212 11.23 7.34 -20.80
CA GLU A 212 11.43 6.99 -22.21
C GLU A 212 11.17 5.49 -22.44
N PRO A 213 10.64 5.07 -23.60
CA PRO A 213 10.58 3.65 -23.96
C PRO A 213 11.99 3.07 -24.07
N LEU A 214 12.17 1.81 -23.67
CA LEU A 214 13.45 1.12 -23.87
C LEU A 214 13.74 0.99 -25.38
N SER A 215 14.99 1.21 -25.78
CA SER A 215 15.41 1.00 -27.15
C SER A 215 15.27 -0.48 -27.54
N SER A 216 15.23 -0.76 -28.85
CA SER A 216 15.18 -2.14 -29.33
C SER A 216 16.32 -3.00 -28.80
N THR A 217 17.52 -2.43 -28.66
CA THR A 217 18.70 -3.13 -28.12
C THR A 217 18.54 -3.46 -26.63
N GLU A 218 18.01 -2.52 -25.84
CA GLU A 218 17.74 -2.75 -24.42
C GLU A 218 16.67 -3.83 -24.24
N ARG A 219 15.59 -3.80 -25.03
CA ARG A 219 14.54 -4.82 -25.00
C ARG A 219 15.06 -6.21 -25.34
N GLU A 220 15.93 -6.32 -26.35
CA GLU A 220 16.59 -7.59 -26.72
C GLU A 220 17.55 -8.09 -25.62
N SER A 221 17.98 -7.21 -24.71
CA SER A 221 18.88 -7.53 -23.60
C SER A 221 18.14 -7.83 -22.29
N LEU A 222 16.81 -7.69 -22.25
CA LEU A 222 16.02 -8.01 -21.06
C LEU A 222 16.10 -9.51 -20.73
N PRO A 223 16.15 -9.90 -19.45
CA PRO A 223 16.25 -11.30 -19.04
C PRO A 223 15.08 -12.13 -19.56
N GLY A 224 15.39 -13.16 -20.35
CA GLY A 224 14.42 -14.16 -20.76
C GLY A 224 13.42 -13.75 -21.85
N VAL A 225 13.26 -12.46 -22.14
CA VAL A 225 12.22 -12.00 -23.09
C VAL A 225 12.68 -12.16 -24.54
N GLY A 226 11.98 -13.02 -25.28
CA GLY A 226 12.09 -13.12 -26.73
C GLY A 226 11.29 -12.05 -27.48
N PRO A 227 11.47 -11.90 -28.80
CA PRO A 227 10.63 -11.02 -29.60
C PRO A 227 9.16 -11.43 -29.51
N ILE A 228 8.26 -10.47 -29.35
CA ILE A 228 6.81 -10.73 -29.33
C ILE A 228 6.33 -11.07 -30.73
N GLU A 229 5.68 -12.22 -30.85
CA GLU A 229 5.09 -12.71 -32.09
C GLU A 229 3.77 -12.00 -32.40
N ALA A 230 3.60 -11.59 -33.66
CA ALA A 230 2.31 -11.14 -34.16
C ALA A 230 1.35 -12.34 -34.28
N ALA A 231 0.20 -12.23 -33.63
CA ALA A 231 -0.83 -13.26 -33.58
C ALA A 231 -2.01 -12.99 -34.52
N MET A 232 -2.21 -11.75 -34.97
CA MET A 232 -3.24 -11.39 -35.94
C MET A 232 -2.65 -10.68 -37.17
N PRO A 233 -3.21 -10.92 -38.38
CA PRO A 233 -2.91 -10.08 -39.53
C PRO A 233 -3.46 -8.67 -39.30
N THR A 234 -2.70 -7.63 -39.68
CA THR A 234 -3.07 -6.22 -39.48
C THR A 234 -4.41 -5.81 -40.10
N SER A 235 -4.96 -6.61 -41.02
CA SER A 235 -6.27 -6.42 -41.64
C SER A 235 -7.47 -6.81 -40.76
N GLU A 236 -7.25 -7.57 -39.70
CA GLU A 236 -8.28 -8.01 -38.74
C GLU A 236 -8.31 -7.17 -37.46
N VAL A 237 -7.40 -6.19 -37.33
CA VAL A 237 -7.48 -5.15 -36.30
C VAL A 237 -8.78 -4.39 -36.54
N GLN A 238 -9.82 -4.69 -35.74
CA GLN A 238 -11.10 -4.01 -35.87
C GLN A 238 -10.90 -2.53 -35.58
N GLY A 239 -11.07 -1.72 -36.62
CA GLY A 239 -11.01 -0.28 -36.50
C GLY A 239 -12.20 0.24 -35.70
N VAL A 240 -11.89 0.97 -34.64
CA VAL A 240 -12.70 2.04 -34.02
C VAL A 240 -13.82 1.58 -33.09
N GLY A 241 -13.44 1.43 -31.82
CA GLY A 241 -14.28 1.55 -30.64
C GLY A 241 -13.39 1.67 -29.40
N ALA A 242 -12.77 2.84 -29.22
CA ALA A 242 -11.90 3.21 -28.10
C ALA A 242 -11.08 2.04 -27.50
N VAL A 243 -9.90 1.76 -28.07
CA VAL A 243 -8.88 0.97 -27.34
C VAL A 243 -8.42 1.82 -26.18
N VAL A 244 -9.13 1.69 -25.09
CA VAL A 244 -8.85 2.32 -23.84
C VAL A 244 -7.64 1.61 -23.26
N ALA A 245 -6.48 2.19 -23.48
CA ALA A 245 -5.26 1.89 -22.75
C ALA A 245 -5.39 2.35 -21.28
N ALA A 246 -6.49 1.98 -20.60
CA ALA A 246 -6.62 2.23 -19.17
C ALA A 246 -5.45 1.51 -18.49
N GLN A 247 -4.67 2.28 -17.73
CA GLN A 247 -3.50 1.83 -16.98
C GLN A 247 -2.21 1.55 -17.77
N SER A 248 -2.18 1.62 -19.10
CA SER A 248 -0.95 1.48 -19.89
C SER A 248 -0.54 2.80 -20.54
N VAL A 249 0.72 2.88 -20.99
CA VAL A 249 1.22 3.97 -21.84
C VAL A 249 1.33 3.50 -23.28
N ILE A 250 1.42 4.45 -24.21
CA ILE A 250 1.66 4.13 -25.62
C ILE A 250 3.06 3.49 -25.74
N VAL A 251 3.12 2.35 -26.43
CA VAL A 251 4.27 1.41 -26.43
C VAL A 251 5.62 2.06 -26.70
N ASP A 252 5.67 2.95 -27.69
CA ASP A 252 6.91 3.52 -28.23
C ASP A 252 6.94 5.06 -28.15
N GLU A 253 6.13 5.65 -27.27
CA GLU A 253 6.15 7.09 -27.03
C GLU A 253 6.67 7.39 -25.61
N PRO A 254 7.45 8.48 -25.43
CA PRO A 254 7.77 8.98 -24.11
C PRO A 254 6.51 9.44 -23.38
N THR A 255 6.51 9.28 -22.07
CA THR A 255 5.57 10.01 -21.22
C THR A 255 6.16 11.37 -20.89
N ILE A 256 5.31 12.37 -20.75
CA ILE A 256 5.69 13.74 -20.40
C ILE A 256 4.69 14.31 -19.40
N ASP A 257 5.15 15.18 -18.52
CA ASP A 257 4.27 16.04 -17.75
C ASP A 257 4.78 17.48 -17.63
N PHE A 258 4.23 18.23 -16.69
CA PHE A 258 4.53 19.65 -16.49
C PHE A 258 4.59 19.99 -15.00
N ASP A 259 5.24 19.14 -14.21
CA ASP A 259 5.41 19.36 -12.77
C ASP A 259 6.58 20.32 -12.42
N GLY A 260 7.41 20.67 -13.41
CA GLY A 260 8.55 21.57 -13.28
C GLY A 260 9.91 20.87 -13.09
N VAL A 261 9.90 19.53 -13.04
CA VAL A 261 11.09 18.66 -13.09
C VAL A 261 11.34 18.26 -14.56
N PRO A 262 12.59 18.14 -15.02
CA PRO A 262 12.86 17.75 -16.41
C PRO A 262 12.56 16.27 -16.69
N ASP A 263 11.71 16.02 -17.70
CA ASP A 263 11.48 14.67 -18.21
C ASP A 263 12.72 14.07 -18.94
N PRO A 264 12.94 12.74 -18.90
CA PRO A 264 12.25 11.79 -18.02
C PRO A 264 12.82 11.84 -16.59
N GLU A 265 11.99 11.67 -15.56
CA GLU A 265 12.50 11.62 -14.17
C GLU A 265 13.09 10.26 -13.80
N ILE A 266 12.73 9.19 -14.51
CA ILE A 266 13.44 7.90 -14.45
C ILE A 266 14.36 7.72 -15.65
N SER A 267 15.62 7.36 -15.39
CA SER A 267 16.58 7.06 -16.45
C SER A 267 16.25 5.75 -17.17
N SER A 268 16.74 5.58 -18.41
CA SER A 268 16.59 4.32 -19.16
C SER A 268 17.20 3.12 -18.41
N ASP A 269 18.36 3.32 -17.75
CA ASP A 269 19.02 2.29 -16.95
C ASP A 269 18.15 1.87 -15.75
N ASP A 270 17.57 2.83 -15.03
CA ASP A 270 16.66 2.55 -13.91
C ASP A 270 15.40 1.82 -14.38
N LEU A 271 14.83 2.21 -15.53
CA LEU A 271 13.68 1.53 -16.13
C LEU A 271 14.04 0.10 -16.53
N PHE A 272 15.19 -0.10 -17.18
CA PHE A 272 15.69 -1.41 -17.57
C PHE A 272 15.86 -2.31 -16.33
N ASP A 273 16.48 -1.78 -15.27
CA ASP A 273 16.70 -2.50 -14.02
C ASP A 273 15.37 -2.85 -13.34
N LEU A 274 14.40 -1.92 -13.30
CA LEU A 274 13.07 -2.15 -12.70
C LEU A 274 12.26 -3.21 -13.48
N VAL A 275 12.27 -3.16 -14.81
CA VAL A 275 11.63 -4.19 -15.65
C VAL A 275 12.32 -5.54 -15.47
N SER A 276 13.65 -5.56 -15.39
CA SER A 276 14.45 -6.77 -15.15
C SER A 276 14.17 -7.38 -13.77
N PHE A 277 14.03 -6.55 -12.73
CA PHE A 277 13.60 -7.00 -11.40
C PHE A 277 12.28 -7.77 -11.48
N THR A 278 11.29 -7.21 -12.18
CA THR A 278 9.97 -7.82 -12.38
C THR A 278 10.06 -9.14 -13.15
N LEU A 279 10.89 -9.20 -14.19
CA LEU A 279 11.11 -10.41 -14.99
C LEU A 279 11.81 -11.53 -14.23
N LEU A 280 12.72 -11.18 -13.32
CA LEU A 280 13.56 -12.14 -12.61
C LEU A 280 12.94 -12.64 -11.30
N LEU A 281 11.84 -12.05 -10.82
CA LEU A 281 11.13 -12.52 -9.62
C LEU A 281 10.68 -13.98 -9.77
N ALA A 282 11.14 -14.84 -8.86
CA ALA A 282 10.84 -16.26 -8.87
C ALA A 282 9.34 -16.55 -8.73
N ALA A 283 8.87 -17.64 -9.36
CA ALA A 283 7.59 -18.21 -9.02
C ALA A 283 7.68 -18.85 -7.62
N PRO A 284 6.62 -18.82 -6.81
CA PRO A 284 6.63 -19.46 -5.50
C PRO A 284 6.77 -20.98 -5.65
N GLU A 285 7.66 -21.57 -4.87
CA GLU A 285 7.83 -23.02 -4.80
C GLU A 285 6.61 -23.70 -4.16
N PRO A 286 5.92 -24.64 -4.85
CA PRO A 286 4.82 -25.40 -4.28
C PRO A 286 5.25 -26.27 -3.09
N ASP A 287 4.35 -26.50 -2.14
CA ASP A 287 4.58 -27.43 -1.04
C ASP A 287 4.69 -28.88 -1.57
N GLU A 288 5.42 -29.73 -0.84
CA GLU A 288 5.46 -31.17 -1.11
C GLU A 288 4.04 -31.78 -1.02
N PRO A 289 3.56 -32.51 -2.05
CA PRO A 289 2.22 -33.06 -2.05
C PRO A 289 1.95 -34.02 -0.89
N THR A 290 0.88 -33.75 -0.13
CA THR A 290 0.37 -34.61 0.93
C THR A 290 -0.81 -35.44 0.42
N GLU A 291 -1.24 -36.47 1.17
CA GLU A 291 -2.46 -37.21 0.83
C GLU A 291 -3.71 -36.31 0.85
N GLN A 292 -3.69 -35.23 1.63
CA GLN A 292 -4.78 -34.25 1.66
C GLN A 292 -4.80 -33.44 0.37
N THR A 293 -3.67 -32.84 -0.01
CA THR A 293 -3.59 -31.98 -1.19
C THR A 293 -3.82 -32.74 -2.49
N LYS A 294 -3.46 -34.03 -2.56
CA LYS A 294 -3.82 -34.90 -3.71
C LYS A 294 -5.32 -35.13 -3.84
N ARG A 295 -6.05 -35.30 -2.73
CA ARG A 295 -7.53 -35.39 -2.76
C ARG A 295 -8.16 -34.05 -3.13
N GLY A 296 -7.53 -32.96 -2.70
CA GLY A 296 -7.91 -31.61 -3.08
C GLY A 296 -7.75 -31.34 -4.58
N GLU A 297 -6.60 -31.71 -5.15
CA GLU A 297 -6.32 -31.67 -6.59
C GLU A 297 -7.35 -32.48 -7.38
N GLN A 298 -7.66 -33.71 -6.93
CA GLN A 298 -8.72 -34.51 -7.56
C GLN A 298 -10.09 -33.80 -7.48
N SER A 299 -10.41 -33.20 -6.32
CA SER A 299 -11.67 -32.46 -6.17
C SER A 299 -11.72 -31.23 -7.08
N PHE A 300 -10.59 -30.55 -7.28
CA PHE A 300 -10.44 -29.42 -8.20
C PHE A 300 -10.68 -29.83 -9.66
N GLU A 301 -10.16 -30.99 -10.08
CA GLU A 301 -10.45 -31.58 -11.39
C GLU A 301 -11.92 -32.01 -11.51
N ASP A 302 -12.46 -32.72 -10.51
CA ASP A 302 -13.82 -33.27 -10.51
C ASP A 302 -14.90 -32.16 -10.52
N VAL A 303 -14.63 -31.02 -9.88
CA VAL A 303 -15.48 -29.82 -9.94
C VAL A 303 -15.43 -29.17 -11.33
N GLY A 304 -14.34 -29.36 -12.07
CA GLY A 304 -14.12 -28.76 -13.38
C GLY A 304 -13.31 -27.45 -13.35
N CYS A 305 -12.70 -27.09 -12.23
CA CYS A 305 -11.89 -25.86 -12.13
C CYS A 305 -10.74 -25.82 -13.14
N ALA A 306 -10.18 -26.99 -13.48
CA ALA A 306 -9.06 -27.14 -14.41
C ALA A 306 -9.39 -26.76 -15.87
N LYS A 307 -10.66 -26.53 -16.22
CA LYS A 307 -11.08 -26.10 -17.57
C LYS A 307 -10.55 -24.71 -17.93
N CYS A 308 -10.65 -23.75 -17.00
CA CYS A 308 -10.04 -22.42 -17.13
C CYS A 308 -8.67 -22.37 -16.42
N HIS A 309 -8.55 -23.03 -15.27
CA HIS A 309 -7.29 -23.08 -14.51
C HIS A 309 -6.40 -24.26 -14.93
N THR A 310 -6.00 -24.25 -16.21
CA THR A 310 -5.18 -25.31 -16.81
C THR A 310 -3.89 -25.54 -16.01
N PRO A 311 -3.58 -26.79 -15.57
CA PRO A 311 -2.48 -27.04 -14.64
C PRO A 311 -1.11 -26.49 -15.06
N SER A 312 -0.80 -26.52 -16.37
CA SER A 312 0.46 -25.97 -16.86
C SER A 312 0.42 -25.60 -18.34
N LEU A 313 1.18 -24.59 -18.73
CA LEU A 313 1.45 -24.25 -20.13
C LEU A 313 2.87 -24.61 -20.57
N ALA A 314 3.08 -24.86 -21.86
CA ALA A 314 4.40 -25.12 -22.41
C ALA A 314 5.18 -23.82 -22.66
N GLY A 315 6.31 -23.64 -21.98
CA GLY A 315 7.21 -22.50 -22.17
C GLY A 315 8.58 -22.90 -22.74
N PRO A 316 9.42 -21.91 -23.10
CA PRO A 316 10.75 -22.15 -23.65
C PRO A 316 11.68 -22.95 -22.73
N ARG A 317 11.44 -22.87 -21.41
CA ARG A 317 12.23 -23.56 -20.37
C ARG A 317 11.64 -24.90 -19.93
N GLY A 318 10.49 -25.29 -20.46
CA GLY A 318 9.73 -26.46 -20.01
C GLY A 318 8.29 -26.11 -19.68
N ARG A 319 7.56 -27.06 -19.09
CA ARG A 319 6.20 -26.81 -18.59
C ARG A 319 6.26 -25.85 -17.40
N ILE A 320 5.28 -24.96 -17.31
CA ILE A 320 5.15 -23.95 -16.24
C ILE A 320 3.82 -24.20 -15.53
N PRO A 321 3.79 -24.57 -14.23
CA PRO A 321 2.59 -25.04 -13.53
C PRO A 321 1.80 -23.87 -12.95
N LEU A 322 1.20 -23.08 -13.85
CA LEU A 322 0.60 -21.80 -13.50
C LEU A 322 -0.88 -21.89 -13.09
N TYR A 323 -1.57 -23.01 -13.37
CA TYR A 323 -3.01 -23.19 -13.09
C TYR A 323 -3.87 -22.05 -13.65
N SER A 324 -3.79 -21.83 -14.95
CA SER A 324 -4.44 -20.78 -15.73
C SER A 324 -4.19 -21.07 -17.22
N ASP A 325 -5.01 -20.50 -18.08
CA ASP A 325 -4.84 -20.52 -19.54
C ASP A 325 -4.45 -19.15 -20.10
N LEU A 326 -4.45 -18.11 -19.24
CA LEU A 326 -4.25 -16.70 -19.56
C LEU A 326 -5.30 -16.12 -20.52
N LEU A 327 -6.44 -16.80 -20.69
CA LEU A 327 -7.56 -16.36 -21.51
C LEU A 327 -8.57 -15.57 -20.67
N LEU A 328 -9.39 -14.79 -21.37
CA LEU A 328 -10.56 -14.10 -20.83
C LEU A 328 -11.73 -15.08 -20.70
N HIS A 329 -12.44 -14.95 -19.58
CA HIS A 329 -13.70 -15.64 -19.32
C HIS A 329 -14.72 -14.66 -18.75
N ASP A 330 -15.99 -14.84 -19.12
CA ASP A 330 -17.11 -14.13 -18.50
C ASP A 330 -17.32 -14.62 -17.06
N MET A 331 -17.14 -13.72 -16.09
CA MET A 331 -17.28 -14.00 -14.66
C MET A 331 -18.68 -13.66 -14.11
N GLY A 332 -19.60 -13.25 -14.97
CA GLY A 332 -20.97 -12.90 -14.65
C GLY A 332 -21.16 -11.49 -14.10
N ALA A 333 -22.42 -11.06 -14.03
CA ALA A 333 -22.78 -9.68 -13.68
C ALA A 333 -22.34 -9.25 -12.27
N GLU A 334 -22.30 -10.16 -11.29
CA GLU A 334 -21.93 -9.84 -9.91
C GLU A 334 -20.42 -9.52 -9.76
N LEU A 335 -19.59 -10.06 -10.64
CA LEU A 335 -18.15 -9.79 -10.72
C LEU A 335 -17.78 -8.83 -11.85
N ALA A 336 -18.76 -8.37 -12.63
CA ALA A 336 -18.51 -7.34 -13.63
C ALA A 336 -18.12 -6.03 -12.93
N ASP A 337 -17.21 -5.30 -13.57
CA ASP A 337 -16.74 -4.00 -13.12
C ASP A 337 -17.09 -2.87 -14.11
N ASP A 338 -17.93 -3.19 -15.09
CA ASP A 338 -18.40 -2.33 -16.19
C ASP A 338 -17.29 -1.61 -16.96
N MET A 339 -16.04 -2.08 -16.83
CA MET A 339 -14.90 -1.37 -17.38
C MET A 339 -14.16 -2.20 -18.43
N PRO A 340 -14.40 -1.90 -19.73
CA PRO A 340 -13.75 -2.61 -20.82
C PRO A 340 -12.26 -2.26 -20.91
N MET A 341 -11.45 -3.23 -21.34
CA MET A 341 -10.01 -3.04 -21.60
C MET A 341 -9.58 -3.83 -22.83
N GLY A 342 -9.20 -3.13 -23.90
CA GLY A 342 -8.99 -3.78 -25.20
C GLY A 342 -10.30 -4.38 -25.71
N GLU A 343 -10.31 -5.68 -26.00
CA GLU A 343 -11.50 -6.41 -26.44
C GLU A 343 -12.27 -7.09 -25.29
N ALA A 344 -11.80 -6.95 -24.05
CA ALA A 344 -12.49 -7.46 -22.86
C ALA A 344 -13.63 -6.52 -22.46
N THR A 345 -14.81 -7.08 -22.21
CA THR A 345 -15.96 -6.38 -21.60
C THR A 345 -15.76 -6.19 -20.09
N GLY A 346 -16.69 -5.49 -19.43
CA GLY A 346 -16.69 -5.32 -17.98
C GLY A 346 -16.79 -6.63 -17.19
N ALA A 347 -17.46 -7.65 -17.73
CA ALA A 347 -17.65 -8.95 -17.07
C ALA A 347 -16.46 -9.92 -17.25
N GLU A 348 -15.52 -9.60 -18.14
CA GLU A 348 -14.48 -10.55 -18.53
C GLU A 348 -13.16 -10.32 -17.84
N PHE A 349 -12.56 -11.40 -17.36
CA PHE A 349 -11.30 -11.37 -16.65
C PHE A 349 -10.40 -12.49 -17.12
N ARG A 350 -9.09 -12.21 -17.09
CA ARG A 350 -8.07 -13.21 -17.32
C ARG A 350 -8.01 -14.17 -16.13
N THR A 351 -7.90 -15.47 -16.37
CA THR A 351 -7.52 -16.41 -15.31
C THR A 351 -6.16 -16.01 -14.75
N GLN A 352 -6.10 -15.70 -13.46
CA GLN A 352 -4.84 -15.39 -12.79
C GLN A 352 -4.09 -16.68 -12.46
N PRO A 353 -2.74 -16.71 -12.53
CA PRO A 353 -1.98 -17.86 -12.08
C PRO A 353 -2.29 -18.14 -10.61
N LEU A 354 -2.58 -19.40 -10.25
CA LEU A 354 -2.90 -19.78 -8.87
C LEU A 354 -1.66 -20.14 -8.04
N TRP A 355 -0.46 -20.08 -8.62
CA TRP A 355 0.76 -20.18 -7.81
C TRP A 355 0.78 -19.08 -6.74
N GLY A 356 1.25 -19.38 -5.54
CA GLY A 356 1.32 -18.38 -4.46
C GLY A 356 -0.02 -17.87 -3.95
N ILE A 357 -1.16 -18.44 -4.36
CA ILE A 357 -2.49 -17.91 -4.01
C ILE A 357 -2.73 -17.85 -2.49
N ALA A 358 -2.00 -18.64 -1.70
CA ALA A 358 -2.03 -18.59 -0.24
C ALA A 358 -1.61 -17.25 0.37
N THR A 359 -0.89 -16.40 -0.36
CA THR A 359 -0.24 -15.19 0.18
C THR A 359 -0.71 -13.89 -0.43
N VAL A 360 -1.69 -13.91 -1.33
CA VAL A 360 -2.09 -12.75 -2.14
C VAL A 360 -3.46 -12.20 -1.75
N ALA A 361 -4.00 -12.64 -0.61
CA ALA A 361 -5.25 -12.10 -0.08
C ALA A 361 -5.12 -10.57 0.15
N PRO A 362 -6.18 -9.81 -0.10
CA PRO A 362 -7.54 -10.26 -0.42
C PRO A 362 -7.76 -10.77 -1.87
N TYR A 363 -8.85 -11.50 -2.11
CA TYR A 363 -9.09 -12.23 -3.37
C TYR A 363 -10.07 -11.51 -4.31
N LEU A 364 -10.11 -11.97 -5.57
CA LEU A 364 -10.80 -11.38 -6.72
C LEU A 364 -10.11 -10.10 -7.24
N HIS A 365 -10.72 -9.41 -8.20
CA HIS A 365 -10.07 -8.29 -8.89
C HIS A 365 -10.06 -7.00 -8.05
N ASP A 366 -10.96 -6.91 -7.07
CA ASP A 366 -11.23 -5.77 -6.20
C ASP A 366 -11.08 -6.10 -4.71
N GLY A 367 -10.59 -7.30 -4.37
CA GLY A 367 -10.33 -7.70 -3.00
C GLY A 367 -11.58 -8.05 -2.18
N ARG A 368 -12.80 -8.04 -2.73
CA ARG A 368 -14.01 -8.20 -1.89
C ARG A 368 -14.05 -9.51 -1.09
N ALA A 369 -13.35 -10.56 -1.52
CA ALA A 369 -13.34 -11.86 -0.86
C ALA A 369 -12.17 -11.99 0.11
N ALA A 370 -12.45 -12.20 1.40
CA ALA A 370 -11.43 -12.41 2.43
C ALA A 370 -10.84 -13.82 2.38
N THR A 371 -11.61 -14.81 1.91
CA THR A 371 -11.23 -16.22 1.86
C THR A 371 -11.32 -16.82 0.46
N LEU A 372 -10.54 -17.88 0.23
CA LEU A 372 -10.64 -18.67 -1.01
C LEU A 372 -12.01 -19.33 -1.17
N ASP A 373 -12.67 -19.72 -0.06
CA ASP A 373 -14.01 -20.30 -0.11
C ASP A 373 -15.05 -19.30 -0.63
N GLU A 374 -15.02 -18.06 -0.13
CA GLU A 374 -15.84 -16.96 -0.65
C GLU A 374 -15.53 -16.68 -2.11
N ALA A 375 -14.24 -16.53 -2.45
CA ALA A 375 -13.82 -16.24 -3.81
C ALA A 375 -14.38 -17.27 -4.79
N ILE A 376 -14.23 -18.57 -4.51
CA ILE A 376 -14.75 -19.65 -5.37
C ILE A 376 -16.28 -19.58 -5.48
N ARG A 377 -16.99 -19.37 -4.37
CA ARG A 377 -18.46 -19.31 -4.37
C ARG A 377 -19.02 -18.11 -5.13
N TRP A 378 -18.27 -17.03 -5.22
CA TRP A 378 -18.67 -15.81 -5.92
C TRP A 378 -18.33 -15.82 -7.41
N HIS A 379 -17.65 -16.86 -7.92
CA HIS A 379 -17.50 -17.04 -9.36
C HIS A 379 -18.88 -17.24 -10.01
N GLY A 380 -19.17 -16.44 -11.04
CA GLY A 380 -20.37 -16.53 -11.87
C GLY A 380 -20.03 -16.76 -13.35
N GLY A 381 -20.97 -16.43 -14.24
CA GLY A 381 -20.77 -16.52 -15.69
C GLY A 381 -20.42 -17.94 -16.15
N GLU A 382 -19.35 -18.08 -16.93
CA GLU A 382 -18.82 -19.38 -17.39
C GLU A 382 -18.47 -20.31 -16.23
N ALA A 383 -18.07 -19.76 -15.07
CA ALA A 383 -17.68 -20.52 -13.90
C ALA A 383 -18.84 -20.88 -12.96
N GLN A 384 -20.08 -20.41 -13.22
CA GLN A 384 -21.24 -20.69 -12.37
C GLN A 384 -21.47 -22.19 -12.11
N PRO A 385 -21.41 -23.10 -13.12
CA PRO A 385 -21.61 -24.53 -12.88
C PRO A 385 -20.56 -25.14 -11.93
N MET A 386 -19.33 -24.62 -11.95
CA MET A 386 -18.21 -25.06 -11.12
C MET A 386 -18.36 -24.53 -9.70
N SER A 387 -18.78 -23.27 -9.53
CA SER A 387 -19.14 -22.70 -8.22
C SER A 387 -20.27 -23.50 -7.57
N ASP A 388 -21.34 -23.82 -8.33
CA ASP A 388 -22.45 -24.65 -7.86
C ASP A 388 -22.03 -26.08 -7.52
N ALA A 389 -21.05 -26.64 -8.24
CA ALA A 389 -20.47 -27.95 -7.95
C ALA A 389 -19.62 -27.93 -6.68
N TYR A 390 -18.79 -26.90 -6.51
CA TYR A 390 -18.02 -26.67 -5.29
C TYR A 390 -18.92 -26.53 -4.06
N GLY A 391 -20.02 -25.75 -4.17
CA GLY A 391 -21.01 -25.59 -3.09
C GLY A 391 -21.73 -26.88 -2.68
N ARG A 392 -21.71 -27.91 -3.54
CA ARG A 392 -22.30 -29.24 -3.26
C ARG A 392 -21.30 -30.26 -2.69
N LEU A 393 -20.01 -29.95 -2.66
CA LEU A 393 -19.01 -30.81 -2.02
C LEU A 393 -19.28 -30.96 -0.52
N GLU A 394 -18.91 -32.10 0.06
CA GLU A 394 -18.89 -32.25 1.51
C GLU A 394 -17.82 -31.33 2.14
N ASP A 395 -18.00 -30.94 3.40
CA ASP A 395 -17.09 -30.02 4.11
C ASP A 395 -15.63 -30.48 4.03
N GLY A 396 -15.38 -31.79 4.19
CA GLY A 396 -14.05 -32.37 4.09
C GLY A 396 -13.43 -32.26 2.69
N GLN A 397 -14.24 -32.37 1.63
CA GLN A 397 -13.77 -32.20 0.26
C GLN A 397 -13.45 -30.73 -0.04
N ARG A 398 -14.25 -29.79 0.46
CA ARG A 398 -13.94 -28.36 0.36
C ARG A 398 -12.64 -28.03 1.08
N THR A 399 -12.46 -28.51 2.31
CA THR A 399 -11.20 -28.33 3.05
C THR A 399 -10.01 -28.93 2.30
N ASP A 400 -10.15 -30.12 1.70
CA ASP A 400 -9.07 -30.73 0.91
C ASP A 400 -8.72 -29.88 -0.33
N LEU A 401 -9.72 -29.35 -1.05
CA LEU A 401 -9.52 -28.48 -2.21
C LEU A 401 -8.83 -27.17 -1.82
N ILE A 402 -9.29 -26.49 -0.76
CA ILE A 402 -8.62 -25.29 -0.25
C ILE A 402 -7.18 -25.59 0.17
N ALA A 403 -6.94 -26.72 0.84
CA ALA A 403 -5.60 -27.13 1.24
C ALA A 403 -4.67 -27.33 0.03
N PHE A 404 -5.20 -27.83 -1.09
CA PHE A 404 -4.48 -27.94 -2.37
C PHE A 404 -4.15 -26.56 -2.95
N LEU A 405 -5.10 -25.65 -3.05
CA LEU A 405 -4.84 -24.29 -3.57
C LEU A 405 -3.77 -23.58 -2.75
N GLU A 406 -3.88 -23.63 -1.44
CA GLU A 406 -2.89 -23.04 -0.55
C GLU A 406 -1.51 -23.76 -0.61
N SER A 407 -1.44 -24.96 -1.17
CA SER A 407 -0.17 -25.70 -1.38
C SER A 407 0.57 -25.28 -2.66
N LEU A 408 -0.01 -24.40 -3.49
CA LEU A 408 0.60 -23.90 -4.73
C LEU A 408 1.71 -22.86 -4.49
N GLY A 409 2.25 -22.81 -3.27
CA GLY A 409 3.49 -22.16 -2.89
C GLY A 409 3.35 -20.93 -2.01
N GLY A 410 4.43 -20.58 -1.32
CA GLY A 410 4.50 -19.38 -0.48
C GLY A 410 3.80 -19.48 0.89
N ARG A 411 3.06 -20.57 1.20
CA ARG A 411 2.29 -20.71 2.45
C ARG A 411 3.09 -20.40 3.72
N ALA A 412 4.36 -20.84 3.79
CA ALA A 412 5.24 -20.58 4.93
C ALA A 412 5.61 -19.09 5.12
N GLN A 413 5.42 -18.27 4.09
CA GLN A 413 5.65 -16.82 4.07
C GLN A 413 4.33 -16.02 4.14
N ARG A 414 3.18 -16.66 4.31
CA ARG A 414 1.89 -15.97 4.50
C ARG A 414 1.93 -15.11 5.76
N THR A 415 1.48 -13.87 5.65
CA THR A 415 1.39 -12.90 6.73
C THR A 415 -0.03 -12.35 6.84
N ASP A 416 -0.49 -12.09 8.06
CA ASP A 416 -1.74 -11.36 8.30
C ASP A 416 -1.56 -9.84 8.10
N GLY A 417 -0.29 -9.39 8.05
CA GLY A 417 0.08 -8.03 7.67
C GLY A 417 1.33 -7.95 6.80
N LEU A 418 2.29 -7.06 7.11
CA LEU A 418 3.58 -6.97 6.42
C LEU A 418 4.73 -7.61 7.20
N LEU A 419 4.57 -7.85 8.50
CA LEU A 419 5.59 -8.50 9.29
C LEU A 419 5.69 -9.99 8.93
N PRO A 420 6.90 -10.49 8.61
CA PRO A 420 7.10 -11.92 8.42
C PRO A 420 6.67 -12.72 9.66
N PRO A 421 6.19 -13.97 9.50
CA PRO A 421 5.73 -14.76 10.62
C PRO A 421 6.83 -14.99 11.65
N GLY A 422 6.54 -14.72 12.92
CA GLY A 422 7.47 -14.92 14.03
C GLY A 422 8.67 -13.97 14.06
N VAL A 423 8.63 -12.84 13.34
CA VAL A 423 9.71 -11.85 13.37
C VAL A 423 9.82 -11.21 14.77
N PRO A 424 10.98 -11.29 15.44
CA PRO A 424 11.15 -10.66 16.76
C PRO A 424 11.07 -9.13 16.66
N PRO A 425 10.82 -8.43 17.78
CA PRO A 425 10.91 -6.98 17.82
C PRO A 425 12.35 -6.49 17.56
N PRO A 426 12.51 -5.25 17.05
CA PRO A 426 13.82 -4.62 16.94
C PRO A 426 14.54 -4.61 18.29
N GLN A 427 15.86 -4.70 18.26
CA GLN A 427 16.68 -4.74 19.47
C GLN A 427 16.74 -3.36 20.15
N PRO A 428 16.93 -3.29 21.48
CA PRO A 428 17.06 -2.00 22.18
C PRO A 428 18.12 -1.10 21.53
N GLY A 429 17.73 0.13 21.21
CA GLY A 429 18.57 1.09 20.49
C GLY A 429 18.42 1.05 18.97
N GLU A 430 17.55 0.19 18.42
CA GLU A 430 17.06 0.28 17.05
C GLU A 430 15.74 1.07 17.01
N ILE A 431 15.40 1.67 15.87
CA ILE A 431 14.12 2.36 15.68
C ILE A 431 13.00 1.31 15.71
N GLY A 432 11.90 1.58 16.44
CA GLY A 432 10.77 0.65 16.59
C GLY A 432 10.98 -0.41 17.68
N ALA A 433 12.08 -0.36 18.42
CA ALA A 433 12.31 -1.23 19.56
C ALA A 433 11.37 -0.87 20.73
N PRO A 434 11.03 -1.83 21.61
CA PRO A 434 10.35 -1.51 22.86
C PRO A 434 11.24 -0.67 23.78
N ILE A 435 10.63 0.07 24.71
CA ILE A 435 11.34 0.77 25.77
C ILE A 435 12.19 -0.22 26.59
N PRO A 436 13.37 0.19 27.10
CA PRO A 436 14.20 -0.70 27.89
C PRO A 436 13.53 -1.10 29.21
N GLY A 437 13.76 -2.35 29.64
CA GLY A 437 13.41 -2.80 30.99
C GLY A 437 12.05 -3.47 31.14
N LEU A 438 11.33 -3.74 30.05
CA LEU A 438 10.11 -4.54 30.08
C LEU A 438 10.38 -5.94 30.65
N ASP A 439 9.49 -6.41 31.52
CA ASP A 439 9.49 -7.80 31.97
C ASP A 439 8.95 -8.76 30.89
N GLU A 440 8.96 -10.06 31.16
CA GLU A 440 8.52 -11.09 30.20
C GLU A 440 7.04 -10.93 29.80
N GLY A 441 6.19 -10.50 30.73
CA GLY A 441 4.77 -10.28 30.47
C GLY A 441 4.53 -9.01 29.65
N GLU A 442 5.24 -7.93 29.98
CA GLU A 442 5.18 -6.67 29.25
C GLU A 442 5.72 -6.81 27.81
N LEU A 443 6.84 -7.52 27.62
CA LEU A 443 7.36 -7.80 26.29
C LEU A 443 6.38 -8.66 25.47
N ALA A 444 5.75 -9.67 26.08
CA ALA A 444 4.72 -10.46 25.40
C ALA A 444 3.50 -9.61 25.02
N ALA A 445 3.11 -8.62 25.83
CA ALA A 445 2.04 -7.68 25.49
C ALA A 445 2.46 -6.75 24.33
N PHE A 446 3.69 -6.25 24.34
CA PHE A 446 4.25 -5.48 23.23
C PHE A 446 4.23 -6.27 21.92
N GLU A 447 4.62 -7.56 21.95
CA GLU A 447 4.63 -8.41 20.77
C GLU A 447 3.21 -8.69 20.23
N ARG A 448 2.22 -8.92 21.10
CA ARG A 448 0.81 -9.07 20.70
C ARG A 448 0.28 -7.78 20.07
N GLY A 449 0.48 -6.65 20.74
CA GLY A 449 0.07 -5.34 20.24
C GLY A 449 0.73 -4.98 18.91
N ARG A 450 2.02 -5.31 18.74
CA ARG A 450 2.75 -5.12 17.47
C ARG A 450 2.15 -5.95 16.35
N ALA A 451 1.78 -7.20 16.60
CA ALA A 451 1.14 -8.05 15.61
C ALA A 451 -0.24 -7.51 15.22
N LEU A 452 -1.03 -7.02 16.19
CA LEU A 452 -2.33 -6.38 15.93
C LEU A 452 -2.20 -5.05 15.17
N PHE A 453 -1.18 -4.25 15.47
CA PHE A 453 -0.90 -2.99 14.78
C PHE A 453 -0.52 -3.22 13.30
N ASP A 454 0.13 -4.34 13.00
CA ASP A 454 0.51 -4.78 11.65
C ASP A 454 -0.63 -5.47 10.88
N ARG A 455 -1.61 -6.07 11.56
CA ARG A 455 -2.63 -6.92 10.93
C ARG A 455 -3.55 -6.11 10.00
N ASP A 456 -3.78 -6.65 8.80
CA ASP A 456 -4.86 -6.20 7.92
C ASP A 456 -6.21 -6.68 8.45
N PHE A 457 -7.18 -5.78 8.51
CA PHE A 457 -8.58 -6.07 8.75
C PHE A 457 -9.33 -6.11 7.41
N SER A 458 -10.19 -7.10 7.23
CA SER A 458 -11.01 -7.26 6.02
C SER A 458 -12.39 -6.60 6.15
N TYR A 459 -13.11 -6.49 5.03
CA TYR A 459 -14.50 -6.00 5.06
C TYR A 459 -15.42 -6.87 5.94
N SER A 460 -15.20 -8.19 5.99
CA SER A 460 -15.99 -9.10 6.83
C SER A 460 -15.60 -9.03 8.32
N GLU A 461 -14.55 -8.30 8.66
CA GLU A 461 -14.16 -7.94 10.03
C GLU A 461 -14.63 -6.53 10.42
N GLY A 462 -15.37 -5.84 9.53
CA GLY A 462 -16.01 -4.54 9.77
C GLY A 462 -15.14 -3.31 9.46
N VAL A 463 -14.15 -3.43 8.56
CA VAL A 463 -13.55 -2.25 7.94
C VAL A 463 -14.56 -1.61 6.99
N GLY A 464 -14.91 -0.35 7.24
CA GLY A 464 -15.85 0.40 6.41
C GLY A 464 -16.94 1.08 7.23
N PRO A 465 -18.02 1.56 6.59
CA PRO A 465 -18.28 1.56 5.14
C PRO A 465 -17.31 2.46 4.35
N THR A 466 -16.62 3.38 5.02
CA THR A 466 -15.56 4.23 4.46
C THR A 466 -14.35 4.29 5.38
N PHE A 467 -13.14 4.30 4.82
CA PHE A 467 -11.90 4.20 5.60
C PHE A 467 -10.72 4.88 4.89
N ASN A 468 -9.67 5.17 5.64
CA ASN A 468 -8.37 5.66 5.16
C ASN A 468 -7.28 4.57 5.18
N GLY A 469 -7.44 3.57 6.05
CA GLY A 469 -6.59 2.41 6.16
C GLY A 469 -7.35 1.19 6.68
N ASP A 470 -6.77 0.03 6.50
CA ASP A 470 -7.27 -1.28 6.95
C ASP A 470 -6.33 -1.93 7.99
N ALA A 471 -5.32 -1.18 8.44
CA ALA A 471 -4.43 -1.52 9.55
C ALA A 471 -3.88 -0.23 10.16
N CYS A 472 -3.41 -0.27 11.41
CA CYS A 472 -2.73 0.89 12.02
C CYS A 472 -1.46 1.24 11.24
N ARG A 473 -0.74 0.21 10.78
CA ARG A 473 0.45 0.38 9.94
C ARG A 473 0.18 0.95 8.56
N SER A 474 -1.06 0.97 8.06
CA SER A 474 -1.36 1.51 6.72
C SER A 474 -0.98 2.99 6.60
N CYS A 475 -0.93 3.69 7.74
CA CYS A 475 -0.43 5.05 7.86
C CYS A 475 0.88 5.15 8.68
N HIS A 476 1.08 4.31 9.70
CA HIS A 476 2.21 4.43 10.65
C HIS A 476 3.31 3.38 10.42
N PHE A 477 4.16 3.54 9.40
CA PHE A 477 5.12 2.48 9.01
C PHE A 477 6.50 2.93 8.51
N ASP A 478 6.77 4.23 8.36
CA ASP A 478 8.03 4.73 7.82
C ASP A 478 8.88 5.37 8.94
N PRO A 479 10.11 4.90 9.21
CA PRO A 479 10.85 3.83 8.53
C PRO A 479 10.56 2.41 9.04
N VAL A 480 9.79 2.29 10.12
CA VAL A 480 9.39 1.02 10.74
C VAL A 480 7.94 1.14 11.22
N ILE A 481 7.31 0.02 11.53
CA ILE A 481 5.97 -0.01 12.13
C ILE A 481 5.92 0.85 13.40
N GLY A 482 4.92 1.72 13.49
CA GLY A 482 4.79 2.75 14.51
C GLY A 482 5.46 4.08 14.13
N GLY A 483 6.20 4.14 13.02
CA GLY A 483 6.79 5.36 12.47
C GLY A 483 5.76 6.34 11.91
N ALA A 484 6.24 7.38 11.24
CA ALA A 484 5.40 8.33 10.53
C ALA A 484 4.89 7.74 9.20
N GLY A 485 3.97 8.43 8.54
CA GLY A 485 3.57 8.10 7.18
C GLY A 485 4.31 8.94 6.12
N PRO A 486 4.73 8.35 4.99
CA PRO A 486 5.22 9.14 3.86
C PRO A 486 4.07 9.95 3.24
N ALA A 487 4.38 10.85 2.31
CA ALA A 487 3.35 11.48 1.50
C ALA A 487 2.49 10.40 0.80
N GLY A 488 1.18 10.63 0.72
CA GLY A 488 0.26 9.69 0.08
C GLY A 488 -0.33 8.65 1.02
N VAL A 489 -0.20 8.83 2.34
CA VAL A 489 -1.07 8.18 3.34
C VAL A 489 -1.72 9.19 4.30
N ASP A 490 -1.58 10.48 4.00
CA ASP A 490 -2.15 11.59 4.78
C ASP A 490 -3.68 11.48 4.88
N ALA A 491 -4.22 11.78 6.06
CA ALA A 491 -5.66 11.84 6.26
C ALA A 491 -6.18 13.15 5.65
N MET A 492 -7.17 13.08 4.77
CA MET A 492 -7.77 14.28 4.20
C MET A 492 -8.84 14.82 5.13
N ARG A 493 -8.83 16.13 5.31
CA ARG A 493 -9.87 16.85 6.03
C ARG A 493 -10.58 17.86 5.12
N GLN A 494 -11.82 18.20 5.46
CA GLN A 494 -12.70 19.09 4.74
C GLN A 494 -13.34 20.14 5.65
N GLY A 495 -13.64 21.32 5.11
CA GLY A 495 -14.20 22.46 5.83
C GLY A 495 -15.03 23.39 4.95
N VAL A 496 -15.90 24.17 5.59
CA VAL A 496 -16.68 25.23 4.95
C VAL A 496 -16.26 26.59 5.50
N PHE A 497 -15.81 27.48 4.62
CA PHE A 497 -15.52 28.87 4.95
C PHE A 497 -16.59 29.81 4.40
N ILE A 498 -17.18 30.63 5.28
CA ILE A 498 -18.10 31.73 4.92
C ILE A 498 -17.40 33.05 5.27
N GLY A 499 -16.65 33.60 4.30
CA GLY A 499 -15.63 34.60 4.61
C GLY A 499 -14.48 33.92 5.38
N ASP A 500 -14.03 34.51 6.48
CA ASP A 500 -12.95 33.96 7.30
C ASP A 500 -13.45 33.07 8.45
N VAL A 501 -14.75 32.74 8.46
CA VAL A 501 -15.37 31.92 9.51
C VAL A 501 -15.42 30.47 9.05
N PHE A 502 -14.76 29.60 9.83
CA PHE A 502 -14.82 28.16 9.66
C PHE A 502 -16.14 27.59 10.18
N ALA A 503 -16.69 26.62 9.45
CA ALA A 503 -17.75 25.74 9.89
C ALA A 503 -17.40 24.29 9.50
N ALA A 504 -17.58 23.37 10.44
CA ALA A 504 -17.46 21.95 10.17
C ALA A 504 -18.62 21.48 9.26
N PRO A 505 -18.35 20.64 8.25
CA PRO A 505 -19.39 20.01 7.45
C PRO A 505 -20.32 19.13 8.31
N ILE A 506 -21.51 18.80 7.80
CA ILE A 506 -22.51 18.01 8.56
C ILE A 506 -21.96 16.61 8.90
N GLY A 507 -21.20 16.01 7.97
CA GLY A 507 -20.53 14.71 8.15
C GLY A 507 -19.22 14.78 8.94
N GLY A 508 -18.88 15.94 9.51
CA GLY A 508 -17.59 16.16 10.15
C GLY A 508 -16.49 16.56 9.17
N THR A 509 -15.29 16.75 9.71
CA THR A 509 -14.13 17.23 8.95
C THR A 509 -13.35 16.10 8.30
N GLY A 510 -13.55 14.85 8.72
CA GLY A 510 -12.91 13.69 8.10
C GLY A 510 -13.38 13.51 6.66
N LEU A 511 -12.45 13.15 5.77
CA LEU A 511 -12.78 12.80 4.39
C LEU A 511 -12.06 11.49 4.02
N PRO A 512 -12.75 10.34 4.16
CA PRO A 512 -12.19 9.03 3.84
C PRO A 512 -11.73 8.91 2.39
N ARG A 513 -10.68 8.12 2.18
CA ARG A 513 -10.10 7.87 0.85
C ARG A 513 -10.76 6.71 0.12
N HIS A 514 -11.13 5.68 0.87
CA HIS A 514 -11.67 4.42 0.37
C HIS A 514 -13.08 4.19 0.91
N GLY A 515 -13.86 3.41 0.16
CA GLY A 515 -15.13 2.87 0.59
C GLY A 515 -15.21 1.40 0.19
N VAL A 516 -16.10 0.66 0.84
CA VAL A 516 -16.38 -0.75 0.49
C VAL A 516 -17.01 -0.86 -0.91
N THR A 517 -17.64 0.22 -1.38
CA THR A 517 -18.16 0.34 -2.74
C THR A 517 -17.08 0.82 -3.72
N ALA A 518 -17.21 0.48 -5.00
CA ALA A 518 -16.35 0.97 -6.08
C ALA A 518 -16.55 2.46 -6.44
N VAL A 519 -16.90 3.29 -5.46
CA VAL A 519 -17.10 4.72 -5.59
C VAL A 519 -16.21 5.41 -4.58
N ARG A 520 -15.48 6.42 -5.03
CA ARG A 520 -14.68 7.25 -4.13
C ARG A 520 -15.62 8.00 -3.17
N PRO A 521 -15.40 7.96 -1.84
CA PRO A 521 -16.22 8.74 -0.90
C PRO A 521 -16.25 10.22 -1.29
N GLU A 522 -17.44 10.80 -1.47
CA GLU A 522 -17.61 12.20 -1.87
C GLU A 522 -17.32 13.16 -0.71
N SER A 523 -16.85 14.37 -1.03
CA SER A 523 -16.79 15.45 -0.04
C SER A 523 -18.17 16.03 0.21
N ASP A 524 -18.35 16.73 1.33
CA ASP A 524 -19.55 17.54 1.56
C ASP A 524 -19.72 18.55 0.41
N PRO A 525 -20.91 18.68 -0.20
CA PRO A 525 -21.14 19.60 -1.32
C PRO A 525 -20.89 21.08 -1.00
N GLU A 526 -20.93 21.48 0.28
CA GLU A 526 -20.62 22.84 0.72
C GLU A 526 -19.14 23.01 1.08
N ALA A 527 -18.36 21.94 1.17
CA ALA A 527 -16.94 22.01 1.46
C ALA A 527 -16.21 22.83 0.38
N ASN A 528 -15.46 23.83 0.84
CA ASN A 528 -14.69 24.72 -0.02
C ASN A 528 -13.23 24.87 0.44
N PHE A 529 -12.83 24.08 1.42
CA PHE A 529 -11.46 23.98 1.92
C PHE A 529 -11.13 22.53 2.23
N PHE A 530 -9.93 22.12 1.84
CA PHE A 530 -9.39 20.78 2.06
C PHE A 530 -7.99 20.90 2.64
N GLU A 531 -7.68 20.07 3.62
CA GLU A 531 -6.41 20.10 4.33
C GLU A 531 -5.90 18.66 4.49
N PRO A 532 -4.73 18.29 3.92
CA PRO A 532 -4.09 17.04 4.26
C PRO A 532 -3.55 17.11 5.70
N ARG A 533 -3.60 15.98 6.40
CA ARG A 533 -3.02 15.80 7.73
C ARG A 533 -1.96 14.72 7.67
N GLN A 534 -0.71 15.14 7.78
CA GLN A 534 0.45 14.26 7.80
C GLN A 534 0.33 13.25 8.93
N THR A 535 0.67 11.99 8.67
CA THR A 535 0.57 10.94 9.69
C THR A 535 1.76 11.03 10.68
N PRO A 536 1.54 11.45 11.94
CA PRO A 536 2.64 11.61 12.88
C PRO A 536 3.22 10.26 13.31
N SER A 537 4.47 10.27 13.78
CA SER A 537 5.10 9.09 14.38
C SER A 537 4.48 8.75 15.74
N THR A 538 4.30 7.45 16.02
CA THR A 538 3.86 6.93 17.33
C THR A 538 5.04 6.55 18.24
N LEU A 539 6.28 6.64 17.73
CA LEU A 539 7.48 6.28 18.47
C LEU A 539 7.70 7.20 19.67
N GLY A 540 7.82 6.61 20.87
CA GLY A 540 8.07 7.34 22.12
C GLY A 540 6.86 8.00 22.75
N LEU A 541 5.64 7.86 22.19
CA LEU A 541 4.45 8.54 22.71
C LEU A 541 4.11 8.18 24.16
N GLY A 542 4.43 6.95 24.59
CA GLY A 542 4.27 6.55 26.00
C GLY A 542 5.01 7.47 26.96
N LEU A 543 6.23 7.91 26.64
CA LEU A 543 6.98 8.85 27.47
C LEU A 543 6.29 10.21 27.57
N LEU A 544 5.65 10.66 26.48
CA LEU A 544 4.91 11.92 26.46
C LEU A 544 3.60 11.85 27.26
N GLU A 545 2.91 10.70 27.25
CA GLU A 545 1.73 10.48 28.08
C GLU A 545 2.04 10.61 29.58
N HIS A 546 3.23 10.14 30.00
CA HIS A 546 3.71 10.17 31.38
C HIS A 546 4.16 11.56 31.85
N ILE A 547 4.21 12.57 30.96
CA ILE A 547 4.50 13.96 31.34
C ILE A 547 3.29 14.51 32.08
N ARG A 548 3.52 15.05 33.28
CA ARG A 548 2.43 15.58 34.10
C ARG A 548 1.77 16.79 33.44
N ARG A 549 0.45 16.90 33.63
CA ARG A 549 -0.32 18.06 33.19
C ARG A 549 0.28 19.37 33.69
N GLU A 550 0.69 19.41 34.97
CA GLU A 550 1.23 20.64 35.55
C GLU A 550 2.59 21.02 34.96
N THR A 551 3.36 20.06 34.45
CA THR A 551 4.61 20.35 33.73
C THR A 551 4.31 21.13 32.45
N ILE A 552 3.34 20.66 31.66
CA ILE A 552 2.92 21.30 30.40
C ILE A 552 2.27 22.67 30.69
N GLU A 553 1.33 22.73 31.62
CA GLU A 553 0.66 23.99 31.99
C GLU A 553 1.62 25.04 32.56
N SER A 554 2.74 24.62 33.17
CA SER A 554 3.74 25.57 33.69
C SER A 554 4.57 26.26 32.60
N LEU A 555 4.56 25.73 31.37
CA LEU A 555 5.22 26.32 30.21
C LEU A 555 4.29 27.27 29.44
N ALA A 556 2.98 27.19 29.67
CA ALA A 556 2.00 28.02 28.96
C ALA A 556 2.12 29.50 29.37
N ASP A 557 2.15 30.38 28.37
CA ASP A 557 2.13 31.83 28.51
C ASP A 557 1.12 32.45 27.51
N PRO A 558 -0.19 32.16 27.65
CA PRO A 558 -1.20 32.57 26.67
C PRO A 558 -1.38 34.11 26.56
N ASP A 559 -0.83 34.88 27.50
CA ASP A 559 -0.91 36.33 27.54
C ASP A 559 0.41 37.02 27.14
N ASP A 560 1.42 36.25 26.69
CA ASP A 560 2.79 36.72 26.35
C ASP A 560 3.35 37.67 27.43
N LEU A 561 3.36 37.19 28.68
CA LEU A 561 3.76 37.99 29.84
C LEU A 561 5.25 38.33 29.82
N ASN A 562 6.06 37.51 29.17
CA ASN A 562 7.50 37.73 29.02
C ASN A 562 7.84 38.65 27.82
N GLN A 563 6.89 38.96 26.93
CA GLN A 563 7.02 39.82 25.76
C GLN A 563 8.07 39.34 24.75
N ASP A 564 8.19 38.02 24.59
CA ASP A 564 9.00 37.40 23.54
C ASP A 564 8.22 37.14 22.25
N GLY A 565 6.91 37.43 22.25
CA GLY A 565 6.03 37.29 21.09
C GLY A 565 5.45 35.88 20.92
N ILE A 566 5.69 34.97 21.86
CA ILE A 566 5.22 33.58 21.86
C ILE A 566 4.11 33.44 22.90
N ALA A 567 2.96 32.88 22.50
CA ALA A 567 1.74 32.83 23.32
C ALA A 567 1.25 31.39 23.52
N GLY A 568 2.18 30.48 23.81
CA GLY A 568 1.91 29.05 23.92
C GLY A 568 0.81 28.72 24.93
N ARG A 569 -0.12 27.84 24.55
CA ARG A 569 -1.30 27.49 25.36
C ARG A 569 -1.55 25.99 25.46
N ALA A 570 -1.89 25.53 26.66
CA ALA A 570 -2.32 24.15 26.87
C ALA A 570 -3.74 23.95 26.31
N HIS A 571 -3.97 22.87 25.55
CA HIS A 571 -5.30 22.56 25.03
C HIS A 571 -6.13 21.78 26.06
N LEU A 572 -7.17 22.41 26.61
CA LEU A 572 -8.14 21.73 27.47
C LEU A 572 -9.36 21.30 26.65
N LEU A 573 -9.69 20.02 26.73
CA LEU A 573 -10.86 19.43 26.06
C LEU A 573 -12.15 19.85 26.77
N GLY A 574 -13.30 19.62 26.13
CA GLY A 574 -14.62 20.01 26.66
C GLY A 574 -14.97 19.40 28.04
N ASP A 575 -14.35 18.29 28.40
CA ASP A 575 -14.48 17.62 29.70
C ASP A 575 -13.43 18.07 30.75
N GLY A 576 -12.53 18.98 30.37
CA GLY A 576 -11.47 19.55 31.21
C GLY A 576 -10.17 18.74 31.26
N ARG A 577 -10.07 17.60 30.55
CA ARG A 577 -8.79 16.88 30.40
C ARG A 577 -7.84 17.65 29.49
N LEU A 578 -6.54 17.45 29.71
CA LEU A 578 -5.49 17.99 28.85
C LEU A 578 -5.41 17.13 27.59
N GLY A 579 -5.53 17.75 26.42
CA GLY A 579 -5.22 17.11 25.16
C GLY A 579 -3.71 17.09 24.89
N ARG A 580 -3.22 16.00 24.28
CA ARG A 580 -1.80 15.68 24.18
C ARG A 580 -1.39 15.21 22.79
N PHE A 581 -2.23 14.41 22.16
CA PHE A 581 -1.97 13.75 20.88
C PHE A 581 -2.78 14.39 19.76
N GLY A 582 -2.39 14.08 18.52
CA GLY A 582 -2.85 14.79 17.33
C GLY A 582 -2.08 16.09 17.08
N TRP A 583 -2.28 16.66 15.89
CA TRP A 583 -1.64 17.90 15.46
C TRP A 583 -2.16 19.13 16.20
N LYS A 584 -3.38 19.08 16.73
CA LYS A 584 -3.98 20.15 17.52
C LYS A 584 -4.19 19.76 18.98
N ALA A 585 -3.44 18.77 19.49
CA ALA A 585 -3.54 18.30 20.87
C ALA A 585 -4.99 18.01 21.28
N ASN A 586 -5.77 17.34 20.42
CA ASN A 586 -7.21 17.12 20.60
C ASN A 586 -7.54 15.79 21.29
N VAL A 587 -6.55 14.92 21.51
CA VAL A 587 -6.74 13.59 22.11
C VAL A 587 -5.93 13.46 23.42
N PRO A 588 -6.54 13.00 24.54
CA PRO A 588 -5.92 13.10 25.87
C PRO A 588 -5.05 11.91 26.29
N SER A 589 -5.20 10.74 25.67
CA SER A 589 -4.45 9.53 25.99
C SER A 589 -4.18 8.66 24.75
N ILE A 590 -3.21 7.76 24.81
CA ILE A 590 -2.89 6.79 23.75
C ILE A 590 -4.06 5.86 23.51
N ARG A 591 -4.74 5.40 24.57
CA ARG A 591 -5.93 4.56 24.44
C ARG A 591 -7.08 5.28 23.73
N GLU A 592 -7.28 6.57 24.03
CA GLU A 592 -8.26 7.40 23.29
C GLU A 592 -7.83 7.61 21.84
N PHE A 593 -6.53 7.75 21.58
CA PHE A 593 -5.98 7.89 20.22
C PHE A 593 -6.22 6.64 19.38
N VAL A 594 -6.03 5.45 19.95
CA VAL A 594 -6.35 4.18 19.28
C VAL A 594 -7.85 4.09 19.01
N ARG A 595 -8.71 4.40 19.99
CA ARG A 595 -10.16 4.37 19.83
C ARG A 595 -10.66 5.35 18.77
N ASP A 596 -10.10 6.56 18.75
CA ASP A 596 -10.41 7.59 17.76
C ASP A 596 -10.03 7.12 16.35
N ALA A 597 -8.81 6.59 16.18
CA ALA A 597 -8.33 6.10 14.90
C ALA A 597 -9.12 4.90 14.38
N LEU A 598 -9.43 3.92 15.25
CA LEU A 598 -10.22 2.74 14.85
C LEU A 598 -11.55 3.12 14.21
N THR A 599 -12.27 4.06 14.82
CA THR A 599 -13.56 4.51 14.27
C THR A 599 -13.39 5.50 13.12
N ASN A 600 -12.61 6.56 13.27
CA ASN A 600 -12.59 7.64 12.29
C ASN A 600 -11.69 7.37 11.08
N GLU A 601 -10.72 6.47 11.20
CA GLU A 601 -9.75 6.18 10.13
C GLU A 601 -9.92 4.76 9.53
N LEU A 602 -10.39 3.78 10.30
CA LEU A 602 -10.67 2.41 9.80
C LEU A 602 -12.18 2.11 9.64
N GLY A 603 -13.05 2.94 10.23
CA GLY A 603 -14.49 2.71 10.21
C GLY A 603 -14.99 1.70 11.24
N MET A 604 -14.12 1.14 12.09
CA MET A 604 -14.48 0.06 13.01
C MET A 604 -15.08 0.57 14.32
N THR A 605 -16.04 -0.16 14.87
CA THR A 605 -16.64 0.15 16.16
C THR A 605 -15.88 -0.48 17.33
N VAL A 606 -16.00 0.18 18.48
CA VAL A 606 -15.30 -0.13 19.73
C VAL A 606 -16.25 -0.02 20.91
N PRO A 607 -16.07 -0.80 21.99
CA PRO A 607 -16.99 -0.79 23.12
C PRO A 607 -17.12 0.59 23.76
N ALA A 608 -18.35 0.97 24.09
CA ALA A 608 -18.61 2.14 24.93
C ALA A 608 -18.12 1.91 26.35
N GLU A 609 -17.16 2.71 26.81
CA GLU A 609 -16.53 2.57 28.12
C GLU A 609 -16.61 3.87 28.94
N PRO A 610 -17.04 3.81 30.22
CA PRO A 610 -17.08 5.00 31.07
C PRO A 610 -15.70 5.66 31.21
N GLY A 611 -15.62 6.96 30.93
CA GLY A 611 -14.38 7.74 31.06
C GLY A 611 -13.59 7.91 29.77
N PHE A 612 -14.03 7.29 28.67
CA PHE A 612 -13.52 7.51 27.32
C PHE A 612 -14.49 8.39 26.53
N THR A 613 -13.95 9.29 25.71
CA THR A 613 -14.71 10.24 24.89
C THR A 613 -14.73 9.84 23.42
N PHE A 614 -13.74 9.07 22.96
CA PHE A 614 -13.59 8.71 21.56
C PHE A 614 -14.00 7.25 21.26
N GLY A 615 -14.35 7.01 20.01
CA GLY A 615 -14.81 5.72 19.48
C GLY A 615 -16.33 5.65 19.28
N GLY A 616 -16.74 5.10 18.14
CA GLY A 616 -18.12 4.75 17.82
C GLY A 616 -18.43 3.35 18.32
N ALA A 617 -19.61 3.15 18.91
CA ALA A 617 -19.99 1.86 19.52
C ALA A 617 -20.96 1.05 18.66
N GLU A 618 -21.53 1.67 17.63
CA GLU A 618 -22.49 1.09 16.69
C GLU A 618 -22.28 1.79 15.35
N ASP A 619 -22.48 1.07 14.25
CA ASP A 619 -22.58 1.64 12.92
C ASP A 619 -23.77 1.04 12.13
N GLU A 620 -23.80 1.20 10.80
CA GLU A 620 -24.88 0.73 9.94
C GLU A 620 -24.42 -0.35 8.92
N ASP A 621 -23.45 -1.17 9.30
CA ASP A 621 -23.01 -2.31 8.49
C ASP A 621 -23.68 -3.65 8.89
N GLU A 622 -23.23 -4.77 8.30
CA GLU A 622 -23.78 -6.11 8.56
C GLU A 622 -22.93 -6.95 9.56
N VAL A 623 -21.83 -6.39 10.05
CA VAL A 623 -20.92 -6.98 11.05
C VAL A 623 -21.48 -6.71 12.45
N ILE A 624 -21.08 -7.53 13.42
CA ILE A 624 -21.65 -7.46 14.78
C ILE A 624 -20.83 -6.49 15.62
N ASP A 625 -21.46 -5.39 16.01
CA ASP A 625 -20.88 -4.41 16.93
C ASP A 625 -20.70 -4.93 18.39
N PRO A 626 -19.61 -4.53 19.08
CA PRO A 626 -18.45 -3.89 18.50
C PRO A 626 -17.54 -4.90 17.78
N GLU A 627 -16.91 -4.51 16.67
CA GLU A 627 -15.98 -5.39 15.93
C GLU A 627 -14.76 -5.77 16.78
N LEU A 628 -14.28 -4.82 17.60
CA LEU A 628 -13.10 -4.99 18.45
C LEU A 628 -13.46 -4.94 19.92
N ASP A 629 -12.90 -5.86 20.69
CA ASP A 629 -13.03 -5.85 22.14
C ASP A 629 -12.00 -4.94 22.84
N ALA A 630 -12.26 -4.66 24.12
CA ALA A 630 -11.41 -3.79 24.94
C ALA A 630 -9.99 -4.32 25.10
N ASP A 631 -9.82 -5.66 25.16
CA ASP A 631 -8.51 -6.30 25.32
C ASP A 631 -7.65 -6.10 24.06
N THR A 632 -8.24 -6.18 22.87
CA THR A 632 -7.57 -5.91 21.59
C THR A 632 -7.10 -4.45 21.52
N ILE A 633 -7.96 -3.52 21.94
CA ILE A 633 -7.62 -2.09 22.02
C ILE A 633 -6.46 -1.85 23.00
N ASP A 634 -6.48 -2.54 24.15
CA ASP A 634 -5.44 -2.43 25.17
C ASP A 634 -4.10 -2.99 24.70
N ASP A 635 -4.08 -4.11 23.96
CA ASP A 635 -2.86 -4.66 23.39
C ASP A 635 -2.25 -3.66 22.37
N ILE A 636 -3.05 -3.06 21.47
CA ILE A 636 -2.59 -2.03 20.52
C ILE A 636 -2.04 -0.79 21.27
N ALA A 637 -2.79 -0.28 22.26
CA ALA A 637 -2.37 0.86 23.06
C ALA A 637 -1.08 0.56 23.84
N THR A 638 -0.92 -0.66 24.35
CA THR A 638 0.28 -1.11 25.04
C THR A 638 1.50 -1.11 24.13
N PHE A 639 1.35 -1.57 22.88
CA PHE A 639 2.41 -1.47 21.88
C PHE A 639 2.87 -0.03 21.69
N ILE A 640 1.94 0.90 21.44
CA ILE A 640 2.28 2.34 21.26
C ILE A 640 2.91 2.94 22.52
N ALA A 641 2.35 2.64 23.70
CA ALA A 641 2.86 3.14 24.97
C ALA A 641 4.27 2.60 25.30
N SER A 642 4.62 1.42 24.77
CA SER A 642 5.91 0.78 24.99
C SER A 642 6.89 0.97 23.83
N LEU A 643 6.55 1.71 22.77
CA LEU A 643 7.51 2.06 21.71
C LEU A 643 8.56 3.05 22.23
N ALA A 644 9.84 2.70 22.08
CA ALA A 644 10.93 3.59 22.43
C ALA A 644 10.97 4.81 21.48
N PRO A 645 11.38 5.99 21.99
CA PRO A 645 11.70 7.10 21.11
C PRO A 645 12.87 6.73 20.18
N PRO A 646 12.93 7.28 18.96
CA PRO A 646 14.07 7.06 18.08
C PRO A 646 15.39 7.48 18.76
N PRO A 647 16.47 6.67 18.64
CA PRO A 647 17.76 7.03 19.21
C PRO A 647 18.40 8.19 18.45
N ARG A 648 18.85 9.21 19.20
CA ARG A 648 19.70 10.30 18.67
C ARG A 648 20.98 9.68 18.09
N THR A 649 21.24 9.91 16.81
CA THR A 649 22.39 9.38 16.08
C THR A 649 23.38 10.48 15.79
N ARG A 650 24.54 10.44 16.45
CA ARG A 650 25.59 11.47 16.33
C ARG A 650 26.70 11.01 15.40
N THR A 651 27.03 11.82 14.39
CA THR A 651 28.06 11.52 13.38
C THR A 651 29.18 12.56 13.37
N ASP A 652 28.86 13.82 13.65
CA ASP A 652 29.82 14.91 13.81
C ASP A 652 29.51 15.67 15.10
N ILE A 653 30.02 15.13 16.21
CA ILE A 653 29.70 15.60 17.57
C ILE A 653 30.02 17.10 17.75
N GLU A 654 31.17 17.56 17.24
CA GLU A 654 31.59 18.95 17.41
C GLU A 654 30.66 19.90 16.65
N LEU A 655 30.30 19.55 15.41
CA LEU A 655 29.39 20.35 14.60
C LEU A 655 27.96 20.35 15.17
N GLU A 656 27.49 19.20 15.66
CA GLU A 656 26.18 19.04 16.29
C GLU A 656 26.07 19.79 17.61
N ASP A 657 27.12 19.83 18.43
CA ASP A 657 27.13 20.62 19.68
C ASP A 657 27.08 22.13 19.36
N VAL A 658 27.77 22.58 18.30
CA VAL A 658 27.63 23.96 17.79
C VAL A 658 26.21 24.19 17.28
N GLY A 659 25.62 23.22 16.59
CA GLY A 659 24.26 23.29 16.09
C GLY A 659 23.20 23.44 17.18
N GLU A 660 23.38 22.74 18.30
CA GLU A 660 22.50 22.86 19.48
C GLU A 660 22.60 24.26 20.10
N LEU A 661 23.81 24.86 20.15
CA LEU A 661 23.96 26.25 20.56
C LEU A 661 23.32 27.25 19.58
N VAL A 662 23.38 26.97 18.28
CA VAL A 662 22.73 27.78 17.24
C VAL A 662 21.20 27.68 17.35
N PHE A 663 20.67 26.49 17.64
CA PHE A 663 19.25 26.25 17.87
C PHE A 663 18.70 27.11 19.02
N GLU A 664 19.40 27.13 20.15
CA GLU A 664 19.06 27.99 21.29
C GLU A 664 19.21 29.48 20.96
N ALA A 665 20.29 29.86 20.26
CA ALA A 665 20.54 31.25 19.86
C ALA A 665 19.53 31.80 18.85
N ALA A 666 18.92 30.93 18.05
CA ALA A 666 17.81 31.25 17.14
C ALA A 666 16.43 31.20 17.84
N ALA A 667 16.40 31.02 19.16
CA ALA A 667 15.18 30.93 19.97
C ALA A 667 14.23 29.77 19.61
N CYS A 668 14.69 28.76 18.87
CA CYS A 668 13.86 27.60 18.54
C CYS A 668 13.40 26.85 19.82
N GLY A 669 14.23 26.87 20.87
CA GLY A 669 13.97 26.25 22.16
C GLY A 669 12.84 26.89 22.97
N SER A 670 12.30 28.05 22.54
CA SER A 670 11.17 28.69 23.22
C SER A 670 9.87 27.89 23.10
N CYS A 671 9.65 27.20 21.97
CA CYS A 671 8.53 26.26 21.81
C CYS A 671 9.02 24.79 21.75
N HIS A 672 10.18 24.55 21.12
CA HIS A 672 10.79 23.22 21.07
C HIS A 672 11.69 22.98 22.30
N VAL A 673 11.09 23.06 23.49
CA VAL A 673 11.77 22.97 24.79
C VAL A 673 12.58 21.66 24.90
N PRO A 674 13.91 21.70 25.16
CA PRO A 674 14.78 20.54 25.03
C PRO A 674 14.37 19.31 25.84
N SER A 675 13.90 19.51 27.08
CA SER A 675 13.47 18.41 27.93
C SER A 675 12.28 18.75 28.82
N LEU A 676 11.47 17.71 29.07
CA LEU A 676 10.35 17.72 30.00
C LEU A 676 10.55 16.61 31.05
N GLU A 677 9.99 16.78 32.24
CA GLU A 677 10.08 15.77 33.31
C GLU A 677 8.75 14.99 33.43
N THR A 678 8.85 13.66 33.45
CA THR A 678 7.71 12.76 33.72
C THR A 678 7.27 12.80 35.18
N ALA A 679 6.13 12.18 35.49
CA ALA A 679 5.65 12.03 36.86
C ALA A 679 6.67 11.35 37.81
N ASP A 680 7.49 10.44 37.30
CA ASP A 680 8.46 9.67 38.08
C ASP A 680 9.88 10.29 38.07
N GLY A 681 10.02 11.51 37.57
CA GLY A 681 11.29 12.25 37.56
C GLY A 681 12.25 11.86 36.43
N VAL A 682 11.78 11.13 35.41
CA VAL A 682 12.57 10.82 34.21
C VAL A 682 12.59 12.03 33.27
N GLU A 683 13.78 12.46 32.88
CA GLU A 683 13.98 13.49 31.85
C GLU A 683 13.66 12.93 30.45
N VAL A 684 12.77 13.59 29.72
CA VAL A 684 12.35 13.25 28.35
C VAL A 684 12.85 14.33 27.41
N ARG A 685 13.88 14.03 26.63
CA ARG A 685 14.50 14.95 25.66
C ARG A 685 13.79 14.92 24.31
N ALA A 686 12.57 15.43 24.28
CA ALA A 686 11.71 15.38 23.10
C ALA A 686 11.73 16.68 22.26
N TYR A 687 12.32 17.78 22.76
CA TYR A 687 12.33 19.08 22.07
C TYR A 687 10.91 19.57 21.71
N THR A 688 10.05 19.64 22.72
CA THR A 688 8.64 20.05 22.61
C THR A 688 8.15 20.50 23.99
N ASP A 689 7.25 21.47 24.03
CA ASP A 689 6.48 21.86 25.21
C ASP A 689 5.06 21.25 25.24
N LEU A 690 4.64 20.58 24.16
CA LEU A 690 3.29 20.03 23.92
C LEU A 690 2.17 21.08 23.93
N LEU A 691 2.49 22.36 23.80
CA LEU A 691 1.53 23.46 23.74
C LEU A 691 1.08 23.71 22.31
N LEU A 692 -0.07 24.36 22.17
CA LEU A 692 -0.53 24.94 20.90
C LEU A 692 0.14 26.28 20.69
N HIS A 693 0.60 26.50 19.46
CA HIS A 693 1.16 27.75 18.98
C HIS A 693 0.56 28.13 17.64
N ASP A 694 0.42 29.43 17.42
CA ASP A 694 0.11 29.98 16.12
C ASP A 694 1.37 30.01 15.24
N VAL A 695 1.49 29.03 14.35
CA VAL A 695 2.70 28.83 13.51
C VAL A 695 2.43 28.98 12.01
N ALA A 696 1.33 29.64 11.66
CA ALA A 696 0.88 29.81 10.28
C ALA A 696 0.62 31.28 9.93
N ALA A 697 0.60 31.57 8.62
CA ALA A 697 0.38 32.92 8.09
C ALA A 697 -0.91 33.55 8.63
N ALA A 698 -0.93 34.89 8.74
CA ALA A 698 -2.07 35.61 9.28
C ALA A 698 -3.38 35.41 8.50
N ASP A 699 -3.27 35.13 7.20
CA ASP A 699 -4.37 34.85 6.28
C ASP A 699 -4.51 33.35 5.95
N ALA A 700 -3.79 32.47 6.65
CA ALA A 700 -3.92 31.04 6.46
C ALA A 700 -5.32 30.55 6.86
N LEU A 701 -5.93 29.78 5.96
CA LEU A 701 -7.10 28.97 6.26
C LEU A 701 -6.64 27.64 6.89
N GLY A 702 -7.52 27.02 7.67
CA GLY A 702 -7.25 25.77 8.36
C GLY A 702 -8.51 25.23 9.03
N ILE A 703 -8.44 24.03 9.59
CA ILE A 703 -9.59 23.45 10.28
C ILE A 703 -9.52 23.73 11.79
N GLU A 704 -10.63 24.20 12.37
CA GLU A 704 -10.73 24.36 13.83
C GLU A 704 -11.11 23.02 14.48
N GLU A 705 -10.50 22.71 15.63
CA GLU A 705 -10.78 21.51 16.40
C GLU A 705 -10.96 21.87 17.89
N GLY A 706 -12.22 21.97 18.32
CA GLY A 706 -12.54 22.36 19.68
C GLY A 706 -12.08 23.79 19.99
N ALA A 707 -11.15 23.95 20.92
CA ALA A 707 -10.58 25.25 21.27
C ALA A 707 -9.27 25.56 20.50
N ALA A 708 -8.81 24.67 19.62
CA ALA A 708 -7.70 24.93 18.70
C ALA A 708 -8.23 25.67 17.45
N GLY A 709 -7.78 26.90 17.23
CA GLY A 709 -8.13 27.70 16.06
C GLY A 709 -7.42 27.21 14.80
N VAL A 710 -7.70 27.86 13.67
CA VAL A 710 -7.23 27.42 12.33
C VAL A 710 -5.71 27.36 12.22
N ARG A 711 -4.99 28.28 12.89
CA ARG A 711 -3.52 28.40 12.86
C ARG A 711 -2.79 27.73 14.02
N ASP A 712 -3.54 27.23 15.01
CA ASP A 712 -2.95 26.61 16.20
C ASP A 712 -2.50 25.18 15.91
N PHE A 713 -1.24 24.88 16.18
CA PHE A 713 -0.70 23.53 16.10
C PHE A 713 0.14 23.21 17.32
N ARG A 714 0.08 21.96 17.76
CA ARG A 714 0.90 21.45 18.84
C ARG A 714 2.34 21.36 18.37
N THR A 715 3.31 21.77 19.19
CA THR A 715 4.72 21.51 18.90
C THR A 715 4.95 19.99 18.84
N PRO A 716 5.34 19.40 17.70
CA PRO A 716 5.67 17.98 17.65
C PRO A 716 7.03 17.73 18.31
N PRO A 717 7.27 16.52 18.88
CA PRO A 717 8.61 16.17 19.34
C PRO A 717 9.58 16.11 18.15
N LEU A 718 10.81 16.62 18.31
CA LEU A 718 11.83 16.61 17.25
C LEU A 718 12.72 15.36 17.26
N TRP A 719 12.53 14.42 18.20
CA TRP A 719 13.26 13.15 18.15
C TRP A 719 12.95 12.39 16.85
N GLY A 720 13.95 11.74 16.25
CA GLY A 720 13.79 11.03 14.98
C GLY A 720 13.41 11.89 13.78
N LEU A 721 13.53 13.23 13.86
CA LEU A 721 13.15 14.18 12.81
C LEU A 721 13.66 13.72 11.43
N ARG A 722 14.93 13.29 11.35
CA ARG A 722 15.58 12.85 10.10
C ARG A 722 14.86 11.73 9.32
N SER A 723 13.94 11.00 9.97
CA SER A 723 13.28 9.82 9.42
C SER A 723 11.75 9.96 9.36
N THR A 724 11.22 11.17 9.53
CA THR A 724 9.76 11.42 9.62
C THR A 724 9.23 12.35 8.53
N ALA A 725 10.04 12.65 7.52
CA ALA A 725 9.59 13.43 6.37
C ALA A 725 8.40 12.73 5.66
N PRO A 726 7.46 13.51 5.08
CA PRO A 726 7.47 14.97 4.99
C PRO A 726 7.11 15.67 6.31
N TYR A 727 7.41 16.96 6.39
CA TYR A 727 7.26 17.78 7.58
C TYR A 727 6.09 18.76 7.47
N MET A 728 5.79 19.42 8.61
CA MET A 728 4.59 20.21 8.87
C MET A 728 3.34 19.34 9.01
N HIS A 729 2.27 19.91 9.56
CA HIS A 729 1.02 19.18 9.80
C HIS A 729 0.35 18.70 8.51
N ASP A 730 0.68 19.30 7.37
CA ASP A 730 0.11 19.07 6.05
C ASP A 730 1.10 18.39 5.09
N GLY A 731 2.31 18.04 5.56
CA GLY A 731 3.30 17.33 4.76
C GLY A 731 3.88 18.13 3.58
N ARG A 732 3.69 19.45 3.54
CA ARG A 732 4.14 20.27 2.39
C ARG A 732 5.66 20.44 2.28
N ALA A 733 6.40 20.23 3.37
CA ALA A 733 7.85 20.39 3.39
C ALA A 733 8.55 19.03 3.24
N SER A 734 9.38 18.87 2.22
CA SER A 734 10.14 17.63 1.98
C SER A 734 11.49 17.63 2.72
N THR A 735 11.98 18.80 3.13
CA THR A 735 13.26 18.97 3.84
C THR A 735 13.08 19.73 5.16
N ILE A 736 14.04 19.55 6.08
CA ILE A 736 14.06 20.30 7.35
C ILE A 736 14.18 21.80 7.08
N GLU A 737 14.96 22.18 6.07
CA GLU A 737 15.14 23.55 5.62
C GLU A 737 13.81 24.17 5.14
N GLU A 738 13.04 23.45 4.31
CA GLU A 738 11.71 23.88 3.87
C GLU A 738 10.73 23.97 5.05
N ALA A 739 10.80 23.04 6.00
CA ALA A 739 9.97 23.05 7.19
C ALA A 739 10.23 24.30 8.04
N ILE A 740 11.50 24.64 8.29
CA ILE A 740 11.87 25.88 9.01
C ILE A 740 11.37 27.10 8.25
N ALA A 741 11.53 27.14 6.93
CA ALA A 741 11.07 28.26 6.10
C ALA A 741 9.54 28.42 6.08
N ALA A 742 8.79 27.34 6.33
CA ALA A 742 7.33 27.34 6.36
C ALA A 742 6.72 27.78 7.71
N HIS A 743 7.53 28.04 8.74
CA HIS A 743 7.04 28.56 10.01
C HIS A 743 6.71 30.05 9.90
N GLU A 744 5.52 30.45 10.35
CA GLU A 744 5.11 31.85 10.45
C GLU A 744 4.50 32.14 11.83
N GLY A 745 3.93 33.33 12.05
CA GLY A 745 3.24 33.63 13.30
C GLY A 745 4.22 33.79 14.48
N GLU A 746 3.96 33.10 15.58
CA GLU A 746 4.82 33.12 16.78
C GLU A 746 6.27 32.68 16.48
N ALA A 747 6.47 31.89 15.43
CA ALA A 747 7.78 31.39 15.03
C ALA A 747 8.55 32.33 14.05
N ASP A 748 7.98 33.49 13.68
CA ASP A 748 8.59 34.39 12.69
C ASP A 748 9.99 34.87 13.08
N GLU A 749 10.19 35.25 14.35
CA GLU A 749 11.49 35.72 14.82
C GLU A 749 12.56 34.61 14.74
N SER A 750 12.21 33.39 15.13
CA SER A 750 13.10 32.23 15.01
C SER A 750 13.40 31.86 13.56
N ARG A 751 12.40 31.86 12.68
CA ARG A 751 12.62 31.64 11.24
C ARG A 751 13.58 32.69 10.66
N MET A 752 13.34 33.97 10.94
CA MET A 752 14.19 35.06 10.47
C MET A 752 15.62 34.96 11.05
N ALA A 753 15.77 34.52 12.29
CA ALA A 753 17.08 34.26 12.89
C ALA A 753 17.83 33.15 12.14
N VAL A 754 17.15 32.05 11.77
CA VAL A 754 17.72 30.98 10.96
C VAL A 754 18.07 31.46 9.53
N GLU A 755 17.22 32.27 8.92
CA GLU A 755 17.48 32.87 7.60
C GLU A 755 18.73 33.75 7.59
N ALA A 756 19.00 34.45 8.70
CA ALA A 756 20.16 35.32 8.88
C ALA A 756 21.48 34.57 9.20
N LEU A 757 21.43 33.27 9.51
CA LEU A 757 22.63 32.48 9.79
C LEU A 757 23.56 32.41 8.59
N ASP A 758 24.86 32.46 8.87
CA ASP A 758 25.86 32.16 7.84
C ASP A 758 25.86 30.67 7.46
N ARG A 759 26.65 30.33 6.44
CA ARG A 759 26.72 28.97 5.90
C ARG A 759 27.14 27.93 6.95
N ASP A 760 28.11 28.27 7.80
CA ASP A 760 28.70 27.33 8.75
C ASP A 760 27.74 27.11 9.93
N GLN A 761 27.10 28.19 10.41
CA GLN A 761 26.06 28.12 11.43
C GLN A 761 24.84 27.32 10.96
N ARG A 762 24.38 27.55 9.72
CA ARG A 762 23.26 26.80 9.14
C ARG A 762 23.60 25.32 8.98
N ALA A 763 24.81 25.00 8.52
CA ALA A 763 25.27 23.62 8.44
C ALA A 763 25.31 22.95 9.82
N ALA A 764 25.74 23.68 10.86
CA ALA A 764 25.74 23.20 12.23
C ALA A 764 24.33 22.92 12.75
N LEU A 765 23.39 23.86 12.58
CA LEU A 765 21.98 23.69 12.97
C LEU A 765 21.37 22.45 12.31
N LEU A 766 21.58 22.28 11.01
CA LEU A 766 21.04 21.13 10.28
C LEU A 766 21.71 19.80 10.68
N ALA A 767 23.00 19.81 11.02
CA ALA A 767 23.67 18.63 11.58
C ALA A 767 23.05 18.23 12.93
N PHE A 768 22.80 19.22 13.81
CA PHE A 768 22.11 18.98 15.08
C PHE A 768 20.70 18.40 14.88
N LEU A 769 19.86 19.03 14.06
CA LEU A 769 18.49 18.59 13.80
C LEU A 769 18.44 17.20 13.15
N ARG A 770 19.38 16.88 12.25
CA ARG A 770 19.52 15.53 11.67
C ARG A 770 20.07 14.50 12.65
N SER A 771 20.70 14.94 13.75
CA SER A 771 21.20 14.03 14.78
C SER A 771 20.09 13.53 15.70
N LEU A 772 19.03 14.33 15.90
CA LEU A 772 17.83 13.97 16.66
C LEU A 772 17.14 12.75 16.02
#